data_AF-A0AAD5TET2-F1
#
_entry.id   AF-A0AAD5TET2-F1
#
_cell.length_a   1.000
_cell.length_b   1.000
_cell.length_c   1.000
_cell.angle_alpha   90.00
_cell.angle_beta   90.00
_cell.angle_gamma   90.00
#
_symmetry.space_group_name_H-M   'P 1'
#
loop_
_entity.id
_entity.type
_entity.pdbx_description
1 polymer ?
#
loop_
_entity_poly.entity_id
_entity_poly.type
_entity_poly.pdbx_seq_one_letter_code
_entity_poly.pdbx_strand_id
1 'polypeptide(L)'
;MLTSTLIAASVLVAAGTVSAGSWPYGKVQFTVPFAKGGGSASIAELANPFIPHSTLVYNAANSGADAWSKMRNDPKDGSVITLINLPHIWLQPIALPGANYTSDEIVISYLNSYTPLVLLVSANSTIQNWGDFVKFCNVQKGCVVSGAGAGTVFELGTKRLSQLARLPLSYESAGTGANAAISAVLAGNYTAAWTTTPVVFNRPDLRVLAISAEFEFPQIVAPTFKELGINYVDGIYRGVGLPRGTNDSVLQDVSDQFNAINRNMSFIPLVQASGAVEIFMGYGSVALQSFTSSYQSQVMSAMYPVPPISQGSLYAMMFLGALGLFMTLLAFIFAAIYRTTPIIKGSSWFFNNVIMLGIVLMYVSVIVLSIQQPLSGVTQRTITIGCGALPWLLGLGFDITFSAIIVKCYRLYRLFLFSASSVIQFDASNFAILKWVLAICSTNAAIYAIWTAQDPLTATLISLDGDQTFYYSCSSAHAPAYLGVILAGKYAMLLVCIYFSVKLRDLNAVLNESKAIAFATFSTSFILTVCIGVYSMVGNFQGRYIVSAGGVWIATTCLLFALFLPKLSIVVLSPEHNTLEHVNKLLKSTDSRGGMSSDEKSTRPQRSNNAGGTATLGNLQSNNELSSTGNIGSMGSMGSMGALSPVTSPKTRRASMDPNAPVVGPPIYVTEGKQLAREHRDRISALSRVIGNTAAAGRIADFHAHVARLSGFAARIKVMNPNKSRAMSVPDIAPSSPMKSRAIEEEEDV
;
A
#
# COMPACT_ATOMS: atom_id res chain seq x y z
N MET A 1 18.69 66.87 26.57
CA MET A 1 19.26 66.45 27.87
C MET A 1 18.08 65.99 28.72
N LEU A 2 17.81 64.68 28.74
CA LEU A 2 18.30 63.70 29.73
C LEU A 2 17.71 63.93 31.13
N THR A 3 17.07 62.86 31.62
CA THR A 3 16.90 62.42 33.04
C THR A 3 15.91 63.22 33.91
N SER A 4 15.09 62.64 34.79
CA SER A 4 14.93 61.27 35.30
C SER A 4 13.72 61.20 36.26
N THR A 5 13.22 59.97 36.51
CA THR A 5 12.61 59.45 37.78
C THR A 5 11.28 60.03 38.30
N LEU A 6 10.38 59.32 38.99
CA LEU A 6 9.87 57.94 39.13
C LEU A 6 8.90 58.00 40.34
N ILE A 7 7.77 57.27 40.27
CA ILE A 7 7.07 56.57 41.39
C ILE A 7 5.94 57.27 42.19
N ALA A 8 4.84 56.52 42.21
CA ALA A 8 3.80 56.31 43.25
C ALA A 8 2.58 57.24 43.31
N ALA A 9 1.45 56.72 42.83
CA ALA A 9 0.22 56.71 43.62
C ALA A 9 -0.74 55.57 43.19
N SER A 10 -0.96 54.64 44.11
CA SER A 10 -2.22 53.92 44.38
C SER A 10 -2.83 52.97 43.32
N VAL A 11 -2.45 51.70 43.45
CA VAL A 11 -3.29 50.55 43.09
C VAL A 11 -4.37 50.38 44.17
N LEU A 12 -5.62 50.72 43.85
CA LEU A 12 -6.78 50.16 44.53
C LEU A 12 -7.17 48.88 43.79
N VAL A 13 -7.02 47.75 44.49
CA VAL A 13 -7.51 46.44 44.08
C VAL A 13 -9.04 46.48 44.08
N ALA A 14 -9.64 46.70 42.90
CA ALA A 14 -10.98 46.22 42.66
C ALA A 14 -10.86 44.71 42.39
N ALA A 15 -11.21 43.92 43.40
CA ALA A 15 -11.49 42.50 43.22
C ALA A 15 -12.69 42.36 42.27
N GLY A 16 -12.40 42.30 40.97
CA GLY A 16 -13.34 41.85 39.97
C GLY A 16 -13.67 40.40 40.29
N THR A 17 -14.88 40.18 40.80
CA THR A 17 -15.53 38.89 40.77
C THR A 17 -15.38 38.32 39.36
N VAL A 18 -14.62 37.22 39.23
CA VAL A 18 -14.64 36.40 38.03
C VAL A 18 -16.07 35.88 37.94
N SER A 19 -16.86 36.55 37.10
CA SER A 19 -18.11 36.00 36.61
C SER A 19 -17.78 34.67 35.96
N ALA A 20 -18.35 33.59 36.49
CA ALA A 20 -18.51 32.36 35.74
C ALA A 20 -19.29 32.73 34.48
N GLY A 21 -18.58 32.93 33.36
CA GLY A 21 -19.16 33.34 32.10
C GLY A 21 -20.30 32.39 31.73
N SER A 22 -21.52 32.91 31.80
CA SER A 22 -22.67 32.34 31.11
C SER A 22 -22.27 32.07 29.66
N TRP A 23 -22.52 30.85 29.18
CA TRP A 23 -22.46 30.47 27.77
C TRP A 23 -22.84 31.66 26.87
N PRO A 24 -22.08 32.06 25.82
CA PRO A 24 -22.17 33.42 25.29
C PRO A 24 -23.49 33.74 24.56
N TYR A 25 -24.44 32.80 24.51
CA TYR A 25 -25.70 32.93 23.80
C TYR A 25 -26.80 32.53 24.76
N GLY A 26 -27.69 33.47 25.10
CA GLY A 26 -28.86 33.18 25.95
C GLY A 26 -29.78 32.08 25.42
N LYS A 27 -29.53 31.56 24.21
CA LYS A 27 -30.15 30.37 23.59
C LYS A 27 -29.14 29.66 22.69
N VAL A 28 -29.10 28.33 22.75
CA VAL A 28 -28.27 27.47 21.89
C VAL A 28 -29.16 26.51 21.12
N GLN A 29 -29.01 26.45 19.80
CA GLN A 29 -29.60 25.41 18.99
C GLN A 29 -28.61 24.25 18.85
N PHE A 30 -28.98 23.07 19.36
CA PHE A 30 -28.23 21.85 19.15
C PHE A 30 -28.89 21.01 18.05
N THR A 31 -28.36 21.12 16.84
CA THR A 31 -28.87 20.43 15.65
C THR A 31 -28.41 18.97 15.66
N VAL A 32 -29.38 18.05 15.59
CA VAL A 32 -29.18 16.60 15.52
C VAL A 32 -29.54 16.12 14.11
N PRO A 33 -28.58 15.60 13.32
CA PRO A 33 -28.85 15.19 11.93
C PRO A 33 -29.82 14.03 11.74
N PHE A 34 -30.20 13.35 12.82
CA PHE A 34 -30.94 12.09 12.79
C PHE A 34 -32.22 12.21 13.61
N ALA A 35 -33.20 11.35 13.32
CA ALA A 35 -34.46 11.30 14.05
C ALA A 35 -34.29 10.88 15.52
N LYS A 36 -35.25 11.29 16.34
CA LYS A 36 -35.33 10.97 17.78
C LYS A 36 -35.21 9.47 18.04
N GLY A 37 -34.48 9.08 19.09
CA GLY A 37 -34.33 7.69 19.52
C GLY A 37 -33.36 6.83 18.69
N GLY A 38 -32.69 7.38 17.67
CA GLY A 38 -31.55 6.72 17.02
C GLY A 38 -30.27 6.86 17.84
N GLY A 39 -29.25 6.01 17.63
CA GLY A 39 -28.05 5.98 18.48
C GLY A 39 -27.31 7.32 18.65
N SER A 40 -27.24 8.16 17.61
CA SER A 40 -26.67 9.53 17.72
C SER A 40 -27.64 10.52 18.41
N ALA A 41 -28.94 10.38 18.19
CA ALA A 41 -29.95 11.21 18.84
C ALA A 41 -30.02 10.92 20.34
N SER A 42 -29.96 9.66 20.76
CA SER A 42 -29.96 9.28 22.18
C SER A 42 -28.80 9.91 22.96
N ILE A 43 -27.59 9.98 22.39
CA ILE A 43 -26.46 10.65 23.03
C ILE A 43 -26.66 12.16 23.11
N ALA A 44 -27.23 12.77 22.06
CA ALA A 44 -27.56 14.20 22.09
C ALA A 44 -28.66 14.52 23.11
N GLU A 45 -29.68 13.66 23.23
CA GLU A 45 -30.75 13.74 24.22
C GLU A 45 -30.21 13.64 25.66
N LEU A 46 -29.23 12.78 25.91
CA LEU A 46 -28.55 12.69 27.20
C LEU A 46 -27.70 13.92 27.51
N ALA A 47 -27.03 14.50 26.51
CA ALA A 47 -26.19 15.68 26.69
C ALA A 47 -27.00 16.97 26.88
N ASN A 48 -28.15 17.10 26.23
CA ASN A 48 -28.92 18.34 26.18
C ASN A 48 -29.23 18.98 27.55
N PRO A 49 -29.65 18.25 28.61
CA PRO A 49 -29.88 18.85 29.93
C PRO A 49 -28.64 19.49 30.57
N PHE A 50 -27.45 19.11 30.13
CA PHE A 50 -26.17 19.63 30.63
C PHE A 50 -25.64 20.78 29.78
N ILE A 51 -26.24 21.06 28.61
CA ILE A 51 -25.89 22.20 27.77
C ILE A 51 -26.77 23.39 28.21
N PRO A 52 -26.19 24.47 28.74
CA PRO A 52 -26.96 25.62 29.21
C PRO A 52 -27.81 26.23 28.08
N HIS A 53 -29.10 26.45 28.35
CA HIS A 53 -30.03 27.11 27.43
C HIS A 53 -30.16 26.46 26.04
N SER A 54 -29.90 25.15 25.93
CA SER A 54 -30.00 24.45 24.65
C SER A 54 -31.40 23.96 24.30
N THR A 55 -31.69 23.95 23.00
CA THR A 55 -32.86 23.31 22.41
C THR A 55 -32.40 22.33 21.33
N LEU A 56 -32.87 21.08 21.40
CA LEU A 56 -32.63 20.09 20.37
C LEU A 56 -33.48 20.38 19.14
N VAL A 57 -32.84 20.40 17.98
CA VAL A 57 -33.50 20.51 16.67
C VAL A 57 -33.12 19.31 15.82
N TYR A 58 -34.09 18.49 15.48
CA TYR A 58 -33.88 17.28 14.67
C TYR A 58 -34.00 17.60 13.19
N ASN A 59 -33.11 17.03 12.38
CA ASN A 59 -33.22 17.15 10.93
C ASN A 59 -34.39 16.31 10.38
N ALA A 60 -35.33 16.96 9.69
CA ALA A 60 -36.50 16.31 9.11
C ALA A 60 -36.14 15.25 8.06
N ALA A 61 -35.04 15.42 7.33
CA ALA A 61 -34.59 14.45 6.33
C ALA A 61 -33.95 13.18 6.93
N ASN A 62 -33.72 13.16 8.25
CA ASN A 62 -33.04 12.06 8.96
C ASN A 62 -31.72 11.65 8.27
N SER A 63 -30.93 12.62 7.79
CA SER A 63 -29.73 12.41 7.01
C SER A 63 -28.59 13.31 7.49
N GLY A 64 -27.43 12.68 7.75
CA GLY A 64 -26.18 13.36 8.10
C GLY A 64 -25.79 14.39 7.05
N ALA A 65 -25.61 13.92 5.81
CA ALA A 65 -25.21 14.74 4.68
C ALA A 65 -26.12 15.96 4.45
N ASP A 66 -27.43 15.80 4.62
CA ASP A 66 -28.38 16.91 4.49
C ASP A 66 -28.23 17.94 5.63
N ALA A 67 -28.02 17.50 6.88
CA ALA A 67 -27.80 18.43 7.98
C ALA A 67 -26.47 19.17 7.85
N TRP A 68 -25.41 18.45 7.49
CA TRP A 68 -24.06 19.01 7.37
C TRP A 68 -23.90 19.93 6.14
N SER A 69 -24.68 19.71 5.08
CA SER A 69 -24.72 20.65 3.95
C SER A 69 -25.43 21.95 4.28
N LYS A 70 -26.48 21.90 5.12
CA LYS A 70 -27.14 23.10 5.65
C LYS A 70 -26.25 23.86 6.63
N MET A 71 -25.42 23.14 7.39
CA MET A 71 -24.53 23.71 8.41
C MET A 71 -23.59 24.78 7.87
N ARG A 72 -23.22 24.75 6.58
CA ARG A 72 -22.39 25.79 5.94
C ARG A 72 -22.99 27.21 6.03
N ASN A 73 -24.32 27.29 6.17
CA ASN A 73 -25.08 28.53 6.28
C ASN A 73 -25.45 28.87 7.73
N ASP A 74 -25.08 28.03 8.70
CA ASP A 74 -25.36 28.29 10.11
C ASP A 74 -24.55 29.52 10.61
N PRO A 75 -25.06 30.23 11.61
CA PRO A 75 -24.31 31.29 12.28
C PRO A 75 -22.94 30.81 12.77
N LYS A 76 -21.90 31.58 12.43
CA LYS A 76 -20.50 31.33 12.82
C LYS A 76 -20.18 31.85 14.23
N ASP A 77 -21.20 32.23 14.97
CA ASP A 77 -21.07 32.77 16.32
C ASP A 77 -21.13 31.69 17.39
N GLY A 78 -21.57 30.45 17.10
CA GLY A 78 -21.70 29.38 18.11
C GLY A 78 -23.09 29.29 18.75
N SER A 79 -24.06 30.10 18.31
CA SER A 79 -25.47 29.97 18.67
C SER A 79 -26.12 28.71 18.08
N VAL A 80 -25.56 28.17 16.99
CA VAL A 80 -25.94 26.89 16.39
C VAL A 80 -24.73 25.97 16.41
N ILE A 81 -24.91 24.80 17.01
CA ILE A 81 -23.92 23.71 17.02
C ILE A 81 -24.57 22.46 16.44
N THR A 82 -23.81 21.70 15.65
CA THR A 82 -24.34 20.53 14.96
C THR A 82 -23.59 19.27 15.39
N LEU A 83 -24.34 18.22 15.73
CA LEU A 83 -23.77 16.91 16.00
C LEU A 83 -23.11 16.36 14.73
N ILE A 84 -21.87 15.91 14.85
CA ILE A 84 -21.11 15.26 13.77
C ILE A 84 -20.79 13.82 14.12
N ASN A 85 -20.65 12.98 13.09
CA ASN A 85 -20.20 11.60 13.22
C ASN A 85 -18.97 11.40 12.31
N LEU A 86 -17.88 10.85 12.86
CA LEU A 86 -16.78 10.31 12.07
C LEU A 86 -17.01 8.82 11.83
N PRO A 87 -16.65 8.31 10.63
CA PRO A 87 -16.07 9.02 9.49
C PRO A 87 -17.11 9.60 8.50
N HIS A 88 -18.38 9.73 8.90
CA HIS A 88 -19.48 10.06 7.98
C HIS A 88 -19.29 11.42 7.31
N ILE A 89 -18.84 12.44 8.06
CA ILE A 89 -18.57 13.76 7.48
C ILE A 89 -17.50 13.75 6.40
N TRP A 90 -16.62 12.74 6.38
CA TRP A 90 -15.57 12.57 5.36
C TRP A 90 -16.03 11.71 4.18
N LEU A 91 -16.79 10.64 4.46
CA LEU A 91 -17.19 9.67 3.46
C LEU A 91 -18.43 10.07 2.67
N GLN A 92 -19.45 10.65 3.31
CA GLN A 92 -20.70 11.04 2.64
C GLN A 92 -20.54 12.07 1.51
N PRO A 93 -19.67 13.10 1.58
CA PRO A 93 -19.52 14.03 0.46
C PRO A 93 -18.87 13.39 -0.77
N ILE A 94 -18.19 12.25 -0.61
CA ILE A 94 -17.60 11.48 -1.71
C ILE A 94 -18.57 10.42 -2.22
N ALA A 95 -19.27 9.75 -1.30
CA ALA A 95 -20.16 8.62 -1.61
C ALA A 95 -21.53 9.05 -2.14
N LEU A 96 -22.01 10.24 -1.77
CA LEU A 96 -23.36 10.72 -2.10
C LEU A 96 -23.27 11.94 -3.04
N PRO A 97 -23.67 11.80 -4.32
CA PRO A 97 -23.69 12.93 -5.26
C PRO A 97 -24.51 14.14 -4.78
N GLY A 98 -25.52 13.91 -3.93
CA GLY A 98 -26.39 14.94 -3.37
C GLY A 98 -25.94 15.52 -2.03
N ALA A 99 -24.76 15.17 -1.50
CA ALA A 99 -24.30 15.66 -0.20
C ALA A 99 -24.11 17.18 -0.17
N ASN A 100 -23.58 17.80 -1.24
CA ASN A 100 -23.45 19.25 -1.38
C ASN A 100 -22.66 19.97 -0.26
N TYR A 101 -21.56 19.36 0.22
CA TYR A 101 -20.54 19.98 1.06
C TYR A 101 -19.19 19.27 0.87
N THR A 102 -18.09 19.87 1.35
CA THR A 102 -16.78 19.20 1.44
C THR A 102 -16.35 19.03 2.89
N SER A 103 -15.51 18.03 3.18
CA SER A 103 -15.11 17.73 4.56
C SER A 103 -14.41 18.88 5.29
N ASP A 104 -13.75 19.77 4.56
CA ASP A 104 -13.04 20.95 5.08
C ASP A 104 -13.97 22.15 5.36
N GLU A 105 -15.23 22.11 4.93
CA GLU A 105 -16.26 23.08 5.32
C GLU A 105 -16.77 22.87 6.76
N ILE A 106 -16.38 21.77 7.41
CA ILE A 106 -16.79 21.38 8.76
C ILE A 106 -15.59 21.43 9.70
N VAL A 107 -15.66 22.26 10.73
CA VAL A 107 -14.62 22.35 11.77
C VAL A 107 -15.08 21.58 13.00
N ILE A 108 -14.31 20.56 13.39
CA ILE A 108 -14.57 19.76 14.59
C ILE A 108 -14.13 20.57 15.81
N SER A 109 -15.07 20.97 16.66
CA SER A 109 -14.77 21.67 17.92
C SER A 109 -14.48 20.69 19.05
N TYR A 110 -15.22 19.59 19.16
CA TYR A 110 -14.98 18.61 20.22
C TYR A 110 -15.49 17.23 19.82
N LEU A 111 -14.75 16.15 20.10
CA LEU A 111 -15.26 14.78 20.05
C LEU A 111 -15.51 14.31 21.49
N ASN A 112 -16.74 13.87 21.77
CA ASN A 112 -17.22 13.58 23.13
C ASN A 112 -17.52 12.11 23.42
N SER A 113 -17.92 11.33 22.40
CA SER A 113 -18.27 9.92 22.61
C SER A 113 -17.87 9.01 21.46
N TYR A 114 -17.68 7.74 21.79
CA TYR A 114 -17.41 6.64 20.87
C TYR A 114 -18.37 5.50 21.15
N THR A 115 -18.98 4.92 20.12
CA THR A 115 -19.80 3.70 20.25
C THR A 115 -19.30 2.63 19.28
N PRO A 116 -18.83 1.48 19.77
CA PRO A 116 -18.43 0.36 18.93
C PRO A 116 -19.53 -0.09 17.98
N LEU A 117 -19.13 -0.63 16.83
CA LEU A 117 -20.06 -1.34 15.97
C LEU A 117 -20.43 -2.70 16.56
N VAL A 118 -21.65 -3.09 16.27
CA VAL A 118 -22.22 -4.37 16.68
C VAL A 118 -22.74 -5.07 15.44
N LEU A 119 -22.19 -6.25 15.15
CA LEU A 119 -22.70 -7.13 14.10
C LEU A 119 -23.76 -8.04 14.71
N LEU A 120 -24.95 -8.05 14.13
CA LEU A 120 -26.07 -8.82 14.67
C LEU A 120 -26.92 -9.47 13.58
N VAL A 121 -27.75 -10.42 14.02
CA VAL A 121 -28.78 -11.09 13.22
C VAL A 121 -30.11 -11.08 13.98
N SER A 122 -31.20 -11.44 13.30
CA SER A 122 -32.48 -11.72 13.97
C SER A 122 -32.31 -12.87 14.98
N ALA A 123 -32.93 -12.78 16.16
CA ALA A 123 -32.93 -13.87 17.14
C ALA A 123 -33.58 -15.16 16.62
N ASN A 124 -34.46 -15.04 15.61
CA ASN A 124 -35.10 -16.18 14.93
C ASN A 124 -34.21 -16.80 13.82
N SER A 125 -33.02 -16.25 13.56
CA SER A 125 -32.09 -16.77 12.55
C SER A 125 -31.51 -18.12 12.96
N THR A 126 -31.19 -18.96 11.97
CA THR A 126 -30.42 -20.20 12.17
C THR A 126 -28.97 -19.91 12.60
N ILE A 127 -28.47 -18.69 12.39
CA ILE A 127 -27.12 -18.27 12.77
C ILE A 127 -27.09 -17.98 14.29
N GLN A 128 -26.38 -18.80 15.07
CA GLN A 128 -26.33 -18.67 16.53
C GLN A 128 -25.08 -17.95 17.04
N ASN A 129 -24.00 -17.93 16.26
CA ASN A 129 -22.73 -17.37 16.66
C ASN A 129 -21.89 -16.98 15.43
N TRP A 130 -20.72 -16.36 15.68
CA TRP A 130 -19.77 -15.99 14.63
C TRP A 130 -19.36 -17.15 13.72
N GLY A 131 -19.14 -18.34 14.28
CA GLY A 131 -18.76 -19.52 13.50
C GLY A 131 -19.84 -19.96 12.52
N ASP A 132 -21.11 -19.89 12.91
CA ASP A 132 -22.23 -20.16 12.01
C ASP A 132 -22.35 -19.11 10.91
N PHE A 133 -22.09 -17.84 11.22
CA PHE A 133 -22.08 -16.76 10.25
C PHE A 133 -21.00 -16.97 9.18
N VAL A 134 -19.77 -17.28 9.60
CA VAL A 134 -18.64 -17.62 8.70
C VAL A 134 -19.01 -18.78 7.76
N LYS A 135 -19.58 -19.87 8.32
CA LYS A 135 -20.01 -21.03 7.53
C LYS A 135 -21.09 -20.65 6.53
N PHE A 136 -22.11 -19.90 6.98
CA PHE A 136 -23.23 -19.47 6.15
C PHE A 136 -22.74 -18.65 4.94
N CYS A 137 -21.88 -17.66 5.17
CA CYS A 137 -21.36 -16.81 4.10
C CYS A 137 -20.49 -17.55 3.09
N ASN A 138 -19.70 -18.53 3.54
CA ASN A 138 -18.89 -19.34 2.64
C ASN A 138 -19.74 -20.31 1.80
N VAL A 139 -20.78 -20.91 2.38
CA VAL A 139 -21.68 -21.85 1.67
C VAL A 139 -22.52 -21.11 0.62
N GLN A 140 -23.11 -19.97 0.99
CA GLN A 140 -23.94 -19.16 0.08
C GLN A 140 -23.13 -18.36 -0.95
N LYS A 141 -21.78 -18.42 -0.88
CA LYS A 141 -20.85 -17.62 -1.69
C LYS A 141 -21.08 -16.10 -1.57
N GLY A 142 -21.57 -15.64 -0.42
CA GLY A 142 -21.83 -14.22 -0.16
C GLY A 142 -22.80 -14.00 0.98
N CYS A 143 -22.60 -12.91 1.72
CA CYS A 143 -23.56 -12.38 2.71
C CYS A 143 -23.76 -10.89 2.49
N VAL A 144 -25.03 -10.47 2.53
CA VAL A 144 -25.36 -9.04 2.49
C VAL A 144 -25.56 -8.56 3.92
N VAL A 145 -24.72 -7.61 4.33
CA VAL A 145 -24.77 -6.96 5.63
C VAL A 145 -25.38 -5.58 5.47
N SER A 146 -26.44 -5.30 6.22
CA SER A 146 -27.08 -4.00 6.18
C SER A 146 -26.55 -3.02 7.21
N GLY A 147 -26.82 -1.74 7.00
CA GLY A 147 -26.56 -0.69 7.98
C GLY A 147 -27.31 0.59 7.61
N ALA A 148 -27.08 1.63 8.40
CA ALA A 148 -27.72 2.92 8.20
C ALA A 148 -26.93 3.80 7.24
N GLY A 149 -27.51 4.11 6.08
CA GLY A 149 -26.96 5.04 5.09
C GLY A 149 -25.74 4.52 4.32
N ALA A 150 -25.50 5.07 3.14
CA ALA A 150 -24.26 4.87 2.38
C ALA A 150 -23.19 5.89 2.81
N GLY A 151 -21.92 5.58 2.57
CA GLY A 151 -20.81 6.45 2.98
C GLY A 151 -20.69 6.58 4.50
N THR A 152 -20.97 5.50 5.24
CA THR A 152 -20.96 5.47 6.70
C THR A 152 -19.94 4.49 7.25
N VAL A 153 -19.73 4.52 8.57
CA VAL A 153 -18.87 3.54 9.23
C VAL A 153 -19.35 2.10 9.04
N PHE A 154 -20.63 1.88 8.74
CA PHE A 154 -21.20 0.55 8.55
C PHE A 154 -20.75 -0.07 7.21
N GLU A 155 -20.70 0.75 6.16
CA GLU A 155 -20.13 0.35 4.88
C GLU A 155 -18.63 0.08 5.02
N LEU A 156 -17.91 1.01 5.66
CA LEU A 156 -16.49 0.87 5.96
C LEU A 156 -16.23 -0.41 6.79
N GLY A 157 -17.04 -0.65 7.81
CA GLY A 157 -16.91 -1.81 8.69
C GLY A 157 -17.17 -3.12 7.97
N THR A 158 -18.12 -3.15 7.03
CA THR A 158 -18.33 -4.32 6.15
C THR A 158 -17.12 -4.57 5.26
N LYS A 159 -16.57 -3.52 4.62
CA LYS A 159 -15.35 -3.62 3.81
C LYS A 159 -14.14 -4.10 4.63
N ARG A 160 -13.90 -3.51 5.81
CA ARG A 160 -12.79 -3.89 6.69
C ARG A 160 -12.98 -5.30 7.27
N LEU A 161 -14.19 -5.66 7.69
CA LEU A 161 -14.47 -7.01 8.20
C LEU A 161 -14.31 -8.07 7.10
N SER A 162 -14.81 -7.79 5.90
CA SER A 162 -14.61 -8.64 4.70
C SER A 162 -13.14 -8.97 4.48
N GLN A 163 -12.27 -7.96 4.55
CA GLN A 163 -10.82 -8.10 4.41
C GLN A 163 -10.18 -8.88 5.58
N LEU A 164 -10.45 -8.47 6.82
CA LEU A 164 -9.81 -9.04 8.01
C LEU A 164 -10.25 -10.47 8.29
N ALA A 165 -11.53 -10.79 8.03
CA ALA A 165 -12.10 -12.13 8.21
C ALA A 165 -11.99 -13.01 6.96
N ARG A 166 -11.56 -12.46 5.81
CA ARG A 166 -11.53 -13.13 4.50
C ARG A 166 -12.90 -13.72 4.11
N LEU A 167 -13.95 -12.94 4.29
CA LEU A 167 -15.33 -13.33 4.00
C LEU A 167 -15.89 -12.53 2.82
N PRO A 168 -16.68 -13.12 1.91
CA PRO A 168 -17.32 -12.41 0.82
C PRO A 168 -18.54 -11.60 1.32
N LEU A 169 -18.29 -10.46 1.98
CA LEU A 169 -19.35 -9.59 2.48
C LEU A 169 -19.61 -8.43 1.50
N SER A 170 -20.89 -8.13 1.26
CA SER A 170 -21.33 -6.90 0.62
C SER A 170 -22.14 -6.04 1.59
N TYR A 171 -22.13 -4.73 1.36
CA TYR A 171 -22.89 -3.77 2.16
C TYR A 171 -24.07 -3.23 1.37
N GLU A 172 -25.23 -3.16 2.03
CA GLU A 172 -26.39 -2.44 1.51
C GLU A 172 -27.00 -1.54 2.59
N SER A 173 -27.36 -0.31 2.22
CA SER A 173 -28.06 0.59 3.14
C SER A 173 -29.53 0.21 3.23
N ALA A 174 -30.03 -0.11 4.42
CA ALA A 174 -31.43 -0.41 4.68
C ALA A 174 -32.32 0.85 4.86
N GLY A 175 -31.76 2.03 4.61
CA GLY A 175 -32.37 3.33 4.85
C GLY A 175 -31.51 4.18 5.79
N THR A 176 -32.07 5.30 6.26
CA THR A 176 -31.37 6.19 7.18
C THR A 176 -31.71 5.89 8.64
N GLY A 177 -30.69 5.92 9.51
CA GLY A 177 -30.81 5.61 10.94
C GLY A 177 -30.74 4.10 11.27
N ALA A 178 -30.26 3.79 12.48
CA ALA A 178 -30.00 2.40 12.92
C ALA A 178 -31.25 1.52 12.96
N ASN A 179 -32.42 2.10 13.25
CA ASN A 179 -33.68 1.35 13.33
C ASN A 179 -34.11 0.77 11.98
N ALA A 180 -33.78 1.43 10.86
CA ALA A 180 -34.10 0.92 9.52
C ALA A 180 -33.35 -0.39 9.24
N ALA A 181 -32.06 -0.45 9.57
CA ALA A 181 -31.24 -1.65 9.45
C ALA A 181 -31.74 -2.79 10.33
N ILE A 182 -32.14 -2.48 11.57
CA ILE A 182 -32.69 -3.46 12.50
C ILE A 182 -34.02 -4.03 12.00
N SER A 183 -34.96 -3.18 11.57
CA SER A 183 -36.23 -3.64 11.02
C SER A 183 -36.03 -4.51 9.78
N ALA A 184 -35.09 -4.15 8.91
CA ALA A 184 -34.82 -4.91 7.69
C ALA A 184 -34.19 -6.30 7.97
N VAL A 185 -33.29 -6.42 8.95
CA VAL A 185 -32.73 -7.74 9.32
C VAL A 185 -33.76 -8.60 10.07
N LEU A 186 -34.63 -8.00 10.87
CA LEU A 186 -35.75 -8.72 11.53
C LEU A 186 -36.78 -9.23 10.52
N ALA A 187 -37.01 -8.48 9.44
CA ALA A 187 -37.86 -8.90 8.32
C ALA A 187 -37.23 -10.00 7.45
N GLY A 188 -35.94 -10.33 7.65
CA GLY A 188 -35.23 -11.32 6.87
C GLY A 188 -34.70 -10.82 5.52
N ASN A 189 -34.68 -9.49 5.30
CA ASN A 189 -34.20 -8.90 4.03
C ASN A 189 -32.67 -8.98 3.88
N TYR A 190 -31.94 -9.12 5.00
CA TYR A 190 -30.48 -9.13 5.04
C TYR A 190 -29.96 -10.25 5.94
N THR A 191 -28.75 -10.74 5.66
CA THR A 191 -28.17 -11.83 6.46
C THR A 191 -27.80 -11.37 7.86
N ALA A 192 -27.23 -10.17 7.96
CA ALA A 192 -26.84 -9.52 9.21
C ALA A 192 -27.02 -8.01 9.07
N ALA A 193 -26.97 -7.30 10.19
CA ALA A 193 -26.94 -5.85 10.23
C ALA A 193 -25.81 -5.34 11.14
N TRP A 194 -25.24 -4.21 10.75
CA TRP A 194 -24.46 -3.38 11.63
C TRP A 194 -25.35 -2.38 12.37
N THR A 195 -25.04 -2.20 13.65
CA THR A 195 -25.54 -1.09 14.46
C THR A 195 -24.46 -0.66 15.44
N THR A 196 -24.84 0.07 16.50
CA THR A 196 -23.93 0.47 17.58
C THR A 196 -24.44 0.00 18.94
N THR A 197 -23.56 -0.05 19.93
CA THR A 197 -23.84 -0.51 21.29
C THR A 197 -25.10 0.10 21.94
N PRO A 198 -25.44 1.41 21.81
CA PRO A 198 -26.64 1.96 22.47
C PRO A 198 -27.96 1.39 21.97
N VAL A 199 -27.98 0.81 20.76
CA VAL A 199 -29.23 0.43 20.08
C VAL A 199 -29.62 -1.02 20.40
N VAL A 200 -28.69 -1.83 20.92
CA VAL A 200 -28.89 -3.28 21.13
C VAL A 200 -29.29 -3.65 22.56
N PHE A 201 -29.29 -2.69 23.50
CA PHE A 201 -29.70 -2.97 24.87
C PHE A 201 -31.18 -3.34 24.96
N ASN A 202 -31.47 -4.36 25.76
CA ASN A 202 -32.83 -4.85 26.00
C ASN A 202 -33.60 -5.23 24.73
N ARG A 203 -32.89 -5.78 23.72
CA ARG A 203 -33.47 -6.25 22.45
C ARG A 203 -33.41 -7.78 22.35
N PRO A 204 -34.35 -8.52 22.98
CA PRO A 204 -34.36 -9.99 22.93
C PRO A 204 -34.66 -10.55 21.53
N ASP A 205 -35.18 -9.70 20.65
CA ASP A 205 -35.44 -9.98 19.24
C ASP A 205 -34.15 -9.96 18.38
N LEU A 206 -33.03 -9.50 18.94
CA LEU A 206 -31.75 -9.43 18.25
C LEU A 206 -30.73 -10.38 18.88
N ARG A 207 -29.86 -10.93 18.04
CA ARG A 207 -28.70 -11.70 18.46
C ARG A 207 -27.42 -11.03 17.99
N VAL A 208 -26.61 -10.59 18.95
CA VAL A 208 -25.29 -10.03 18.68
C VAL A 208 -24.29 -11.15 18.41
N LEU A 209 -23.57 -11.06 17.28
CA LEU A 209 -22.54 -12.02 16.90
C LEU A 209 -21.16 -11.59 17.39
N ALA A 210 -20.83 -10.30 17.27
CA ALA A 210 -19.55 -9.74 17.68
C ALA A 210 -19.60 -8.21 17.81
N ILE A 211 -18.69 -7.66 18.61
CA ILE A 211 -18.53 -6.22 18.86
C ILE A 211 -17.14 -5.77 18.41
N SER A 212 -17.04 -4.65 17.70
CA SER A 212 -15.77 -4.05 17.25
C SER A 212 -15.12 -3.18 18.33
N ALA A 213 -14.86 -3.79 19.48
CA ALA A 213 -14.30 -3.15 20.66
C ALA A 213 -12.97 -3.76 21.08
N GLU A 214 -12.17 -2.96 21.80
CA GLU A 214 -10.91 -3.39 22.41
C GLU A 214 -11.14 -4.27 23.65
N PHE A 215 -12.27 -4.10 24.33
CA PHE A 215 -12.62 -4.77 25.58
C PHE A 215 -14.07 -5.27 25.56
N GLU A 216 -14.36 -6.27 26.40
CA GLU A 216 -15.71 -6.80 26.59
C GLU A 216 -16.67 -5.72 27.10
N PHE A 217 -17.91 -5.75 26.61
CA PHE A 217 -18.99 -4.89 27.09
C PHE A 217 -19.89 -5.71 28.03
N PRO A 218 -19.82 -5.52 29.37
CA PRO A 218 -20.51 -6.40 30.32
C PRO A 218 -22.04 -6.46 30.17
N GLN A 219 -22.61 -5.47 29.47
CA GLN A 219 -24.05 -5.37 29.22
C GLN A 219 -24.49 -6.11 27.94
N ILE A 220 -23.57 -6.59 27.11
CA ILE A 220 -23.86 -7.30 25.86
C ILE A 220 -23.20 -8.68 25.93
N VAL A 221 -24.00 -9.74 25.85
CA VAL A 221 -23.51 -11.12 25.87
C VAL A 221 -23.05 -11.53 24.47
N ALA A 222 -21.85 -11.10 24.07
CA ALA A 222 -21.21 -11.47 22.81
C ALA A 222 -19.70 -11.22 22.86
N PRO A 223 -18.89 -11.96 22.09
CA PRO A 223 -17.45 -11.75 22.04
C PRO A 223 -17.08 -10.46 21.31
N THR A 224 -15.88 -9.96 21.58
CA THR A 224 -15.25 -8.96 20.72
C THR A 224 -14.68 -9.62 19.46
N PHE A 225 -14.49 -8.87 18.37
CA PHE A 225 -13.76 -9.39 17.21
C PHE A 225 -12.33 -9.80 17.57
N LYS A 226 -11.69 -9.12 18.55
CA LYS A 226 -10.34 -9.47 19.01
C LYS A 226 -10.28 -10.85 19.68
N GLU A 227 -11.27 -11.20 20.50
CA GLU A 227 -11.40 -12.54 21.09
C GLU A 227 -11.58 -13.62 20.01
N LEU A 228 -12.23 -13.26 18.90
CA LEU A 228 -12.38 -14.13 17.73
C LEU A 228 -11.12 -14.19 16.85
N GLY A 229 -10.01 -13.56 17.26
CA GLY A 229 -8.74 -13.52 16.51
C GLY A 229 -8.71 -12.51 15.36
N ILE A 230 -9.68 -11.61 15.29
CA ILE A 230 -9.80 -10.58 14.24
C ILE A 230 -9.47 -9.23 14.88
N ASN A 231 -8.35 -8.61 14.47
CA ASN A 231 -7.95 -7.31 15.00
C ASN A 231 -8.80 -6.17 14.40
N TYR A 232 -10.06 -6.08 14.83
CA TYR A 232 -11.01 -5.09 14.36
C TYR A 232 -11.64 -4.31 15.52
N VAL A 233 -11.25 -3.05 15.64
CA VAL A 233 -11.81 -2.07 16.57
C VAL A 233 -12.18 -0.83 15.78
N ASP A 234 -13.45 -0.47 15.81
CA ASP A 234 -13.98 0.68 15.08
C ASP A 234 -15.37 1.05 15.60
N GLY A 235 -15.92 2.18 15.19
CA GLY A 235 -17.21 2.64 15.67
C GLY A 235 -17.52 4.06 15.26
N ILE A 236 -18.66 4.56 15.73
CA ILE A 236 -19.03 5.95 15.49
C ILE A 236 -18.36 6.81 16.56
N TYR A 237 -17.48 7.71 16.14
CA TYR A 237 -16.99 8.80 16.96
C TYR A 237 -17.91 10.00 16.76
N ARG A 238 -18.47 10.52 17.86
CA ARG A 238 -19.39 11.66 17.84
C ARG A 238 -18.75 12.86 18.47
N GLY A 239 -19.21 14.01 18.02
CA GLY A 239 -18.78 15.30 18.51
C GLY A 239 -19.67 16.42 18.03
N VAL A 240 -19.18 17.63 18.19
CA VAL A 240 -19.81 18.84 17.69
C VAL A 240 -18.92 19.52 16.66
N GLY A 241 -19.57 19.95 15.57
CA GLY A 241 -18.97 20.69 14.48
C GLY A 241 -19.63 22.04 14.28
N LEU A 242 -18.85 22.98 13.76
CA LEU A 242 -19.27 24.32 13.36
C LEU A 242 -18.81 24.59 11.91
N PRO A 243 -19.46 25.52 11.19
CA PRO A 243 -19.05 25.88 9.84
C PRO A 243 -17.63 26.45 9.76
N ARG A 244 -16.97 26.23 8.62
CA ARG A 244 -15.66 26.84 8.35
C ARG A 244 -15.74 28.38 8.40
N GLY A 245 -14.73 28.96 9.04
CA GLY A 245 -14.62 30.41 9.24
C GLY A 245 -15.25 30.92 10.53
N THR A 246 -15.79 30.03 11.38
CA THR A 246 -16.01 30.32 12.80
C THR A 246 -14.67 30.71 13.45
N ASN A 247 -14.69 31.73 14.32
CA ASN A 247 -13.51 32.21 15.02
C ASN A 247 -12.97 31.13 15.99
N ASP A 248 -11.65 30.98 16.06
CA ASP A 248 -10.97 30.05 16.96
C ASP A 248 -11.40 30.23 18.42
N SER A 249 -11.70 31.45 18.87
CA SER A 249 -12.20 31.68 20.24
C SER A 249 -13.55 31.00 20.48
N VAL A 250 -14.47 31.07 19.51
CA VAL A 250 -15.79 30.42 19.59
C VAL A 250 -15.63 28.90 19.53
N LEU A 251 -14.73 28.38 18.69
CA LEU A 251 -14.44 26.95 18.59
C LEU A 251 -13.85 26.42 19.91
N GLN A 252 -12.98 27.20 20.55
CA GLN A 252 -12.41 26.88 21.85
C GLN A 252 -13.46 26.93 22.96
N ASP A 253 -14.31 27.96 23.00
CA ASP A 253 -15.38 28.09 23.99
C ASP A 253 -16.36 26.91 23.93
N VAL A 254 -16.83 26.55 22.72
CA VAL A 254 -17.68 25.36 22.53
C VAL A 254 -16.95 24.10 22.99
N SER A 255 -15.67 23.96 22.67
CA SER A 255 -14.85 22.83 23.08
C SER A 255 -14.74 22.69 24.59
N ASP A 256 -14.43 23.78 25.29
CA ASP A 256 -14.22 23.79 26.74
C ASP A 256 -15.51 23.48 27.49
N GLN A 257 -16.64 23.95 26.97
CA GLN A 257 -17.94 23.63 27.54
C GLN A 257 -18.32 22.16 27.35
N PHE A 258 -18.13 21.61 26.15
CA PHE A 258 -18.34 20.17 25.93
C PHE A 258 -17.38 19.32 26.77
N ASN A 259 -16.15 19.77 26.99
CA ASN A 259 -15.21 19.13 27.90
C ASN A 259 -15.73 19.17 29.36
N ALA A 260 -16.27 20.30 29.81
CA ALA A 260 -16.87 20.42 31.15
C ALA A 260 -18.07 19.49 31.33
N ILE A 261 -18.95 19.40 30.32
CA ILE A 261 -20.08 18.47 30.30
C ILE A 261 -19.59 17.02 30.36
N ASN A 262 -18.62 16.66 29.52
CA ASN A 262 -18.11 15.30 29.43
C ASN A 262 -17.37 14.85 30.70
N ARG A 263 -16.90 15.81 31.52
CA ARG A 263 -16.27 15.57 32.83
C ARG A 263 -17.24 15.67 34.00
N ASN A 264 -18.53 15.94 33.75
CA ASN A 264 -19.53 16.01 34.80
C ASN A 264 -19.79 14.62 35.39
N MET A 265 -19.60 14.48 36.71
CA MET A 265 -19.77 13.21 37.43
C MET A 265 -21.17 12.62 37.33
N SER A 266 -22.19 13.45 37.04
CA SER A 266 -23.57 12.99 36.84
C SER A 266 -23.84 12.56 35.40
N PHE A 267 -23.02 13.01 34.44
CA PHE A 267 -23.19 12.70 33.02
C PHE A 267 -22.48 11.40 32.64
N ILE A 268 -21.28 11.17 33.16
CA ILE A 268 -20.47 9.97 32.86
C ILE A 268 -21.25 8.66 33.05
N PRO A 269 -21.94 8.43 34.19
CA PRO A 269 -22.71 7.19 34.38
C PRO A 269 -23.84 7.02 33.36
N LEU A 270 -24.43 8.11 32.86
CA LEU A 270 -25.50 8.07 31.87
C LEU A 270 -24.98 7.66 30.50
N VAL A 271 -23.83 8.19 30.08
CA VAL A 271 -23.19 7.82 28.82
C VAL A 271 -22.75 6.35 28.85
N GLN A 272 -22.12 5.92 29.94
CA GLN A 272 -21.72 4.52 30.12
C GLN A 272 -22.92 3.56 30.19
N ALA A 273 -24.00 3.95 30.87
CA ALA A 273 -25.25 3.17 30.89
C ALA A 273 -25.91 3.09 29.52
N SER A 274 -25.68 4.06 28.63
CA SER A 274 -26.10 4.01 27.23
C SER A 274 -25.18 3.16 26.34
N GLY A 275 -24.13 2.54 26.89
CA GLY A 275 -23.12 1.75 26.16
C GLY A 275 -22.22 2.56 25.23
N ALA A 276 -22.22 3.88 25.35
CA ALA A 276 -21.21 4.73 24.76
C ALA A 276 -20.01 4.86 25.69
N VAL A 277 -18.87 5.23 25.10
CA VAL A 277 -17.61 5.49 25.80
C VAL A 277 -17.28 6.96 25.62
N GLU A 278 -16.95 7.63 26.71
CA GLU A 278 -16.51 9.02 26.67
C GLU A 278 -15.13 9.16 26.03
N ILE A 279 -14.98 10.18 25.20
CA ILE A 279 -13.70 10.61 24.63
C ILE A 279 -13.51 12.10 24.89
N PHE A 280 -12.26 12.50 25.10
CA PHE A 280 -11.90 13.85 25.51
C PHE A 280 -10.93 14.44 24.51
N MET A 281 -11.44 14.93 23.38
CA MET A 281 -10.63 15.52 22.32
C MET A 281 -11.19 16.88 21.92
N GLY A 282 -10.63 17.91 22.54
CA GLY A 282 -11.03 19.30 22.31
C GLY A 282 -10.30 19.99 21.16
N TYR A 283 -10.83 21.14 20.79
CA TYR A 283 -10.31 22.01 19.75
C TYR A 283 -8.85 22.38 20.04
N GLY A 284 -8.02 22.48 18.99
CA GLY A 284 -6.60 22.79 19.11
C GLY A 284 -5.72 21.71 19.77
N SER A 285 -6.30 20.65 20.34
CA SER A 285 -5.52 19.61 21.02
C SER A 285 -4.75 18.72 20.05
N VAL A 286 -3.53 18.32 20.44
CA VAL A 286 -2.71 17.35 19.70
C VAL A 286 -3.46 16.02 19.55
N ALA A 287 -4.25 15.64 20.56
CA ALA A 287 -5.10 14.45 20.54
C ALA A 287 -6.10 14.48 19.37
N LEU A 288 -6.86 15.56 19.23
CA LEU A 288 -7.84 15.70 18.16
C LEU A 288 -7.18 15.70 16.77
N GLN A 289 -6.10 16.46 16.59
CA GLN A 289 -5.38 16.56 15.31
C GLN A 289 -4.75 15.23 14.88
N SER A 290 -4.05 14.56 15.80
CA SER A 290 -3.41 13.25 15.52
C SER A 290 -4.44 12.16 15.24
N PHE A 291 -5.51 12.11 16.02
CA PHE A 291 -6.58 11.14 15.82
C PHE A 291 -7.29 11.36 14.48
N THR A 292 -7.72 12.59 14.18
CA THR A 292 -8.48 12.89 12.96
C THR A 292 -7.65 12.65 11.70
N SER A 293 -6.39 13.11 11.66
CA SER A 293 -5.50 12.87 10.52
C SER A 293 -5.22 11.38 10.29
N SER A 294 -4.88 10.63 11.35
CA SER A 294 -4.62 9.20 11.25
C SER A 294 -5.88 8.42 10.85
N TYR A 295 -7.01 8.68 11.51
CA TYR A 295 -8.26 7.99 11.24
C TYR A 295 -8.79 8.30 9.84
N GLN A 296 -8.70 9.55 9.38
CA GLN A 296 -9.10 9.93 8.04
C GLN A 296 -8.25 9.22 6.98
N SER A 297 -6.93 9.13 7.16
CA SER A 297 -6.05 8.38 6.25
C SER A 297 -6.41 6.89 6.19
N GLN A 298 -6.65 6.25 7.34
CA GLN A 298 -7.09 4.86 7.42
C GLN A 298 -8.44 4.62 6.75
N VAL A 299 -9.40 5.53 6.97
CA VAL A 299 -10.72 5.46 6.36
C VAL A 299 -10.63 5.59 4.84
N MET A 300 -9.88 6.57 4.35
CA MET A 300 -9.78 6.85 2.92
C MET A 300 -9.05 5.72 2.18
N SER A 301 -7.97 5.18 2.75
CA SER A 301 -7.27 4.01 2.17
C SER A 301 -8.14 2.76 2.13
N ALA A 302 -8.94 2.52 3.17
CA ALA A 302 -9.86 1.38 3.24
C ALA A 302 -11.05 1.48 2.26
N MET A 303 -11.57 2.69 2.06
CA MET A 303 -12.80 2.92 1.29
C MET A 303 -12.52 3.23 -0.20
N TYR A 304 -11.37 3.86 -0.49
CA TYR A 304 -10.91 4.29 -1.81
C TYR A 304 -9.41 3.98 -2.03
N PRO A 305 -9.02 2.71 -2.22
CA PRO A 305 -7.62 2.37 -2.47
C PRO A 305 -7.11 3.05 -3.75
N VAL A 306 -6.05 3.84 -3.64
CA VAL A 306 -5.38 4.48 -4.80
C VAL A 306 -4.81 3.37 -5.69
N PRO A 307 -4.99 3.43 -7.03
CA PRO A 307 -4.40 2.43 -7.91
C PRO A 307 -2.87 2.47 -7.82
N PRO A 308 -2.21 1.30 -7.79
CA PRO A 308 -0.76 1.14 -7.60
C PRO A 308 0.09 1.67 -8.76
N ILE A 309 -0.54 1.88 -9.93
CA ILE A 309 0.06 2.40 -11.16
C ILE A 309 -0.83 3.55 -11.64
N SER A 310 -0.21 4.68 -11.97
CA SER A 310 -0.95 5.81 -12.54
C SER A 310 -1.44 5.49 -13.95
N GLN A 311 -2.68 5.87 -14.27
CA GLN A 311 -3.25 5.68 -15.62
C GLN A 311 -2.36 6.31 -16.70
N GLY A 312 -1.77 7.48 -16.41
CA GLY A 312 -0.84 8.15 -17.33
C GLY A 312 0.35 7.28 -17.71
N SER A 313 0.92 6.52 -16.76
CA SER A 313 2.05 5.62 -17.05
C SER A 313 1.65 4.40 -17.89
N LEU A 314 0.42 3.88 -17.72
CA LEU A 314 -0.10 2.81 -18.57
C LEU A 314 -0.28 3.30 -20.02
N TYR A 315 -0.98 4.43 -20.21
CA TYR A 315 -1.18 5.01 -21.53
C TYR A 315 0.12 5.39 -22.23
N ALA A 316 1.09 5.94 -21.49
CA ALA A 316 2.40 6.29 -22.04
C ALA A 316 3.13 5.05 -22.60
N MET A 317 3.16 3.93 -21.87
CA MET A 317 3.83 2.72 -22.34
C MET A 317 3.07 2.04 -23.48
N MET A 318 1.74 2.06 -23.48
CA MET A 318 0.95 1.60 -24.62
C MET A 318 1.27 2.40 -25.89
N PHE A 319 1.36 3.73 -25.76
CA PHE A 319 1.74 4.61 -26.86
C PHE A 319 3.16 4.30 -27.37
N LEU A 320 4.13 4.13 -26.47
CA LEU A 320 5.50 3.77 -26.84
C LEU A 320 5.57 2.40 -27.54
N GLY A 321 4.84 1.40 -27.06
CA GLY A 321 4.72 0.10 -27.71
C GLY A 321 4.14 0.21 -29.13
N ALA A 322 3.07 0.99 -29.30
CA ALA A 322 2.47 1.25 -30.61
C ALA A 322 3.41 2.02 -31.56
N LEU A 323 4.15 3.01 -31.04
CA LEU A 323 5.18 3.73 -31.78
C LEU A 323 6.28 2.78 -32.26
N GLY A 324 6.73 1.86 -31.40
CA GLY A 324 7.71 0.83 -31.76
C GLY A 324 7.23 -0.09 -32.88
N LEU A 325 5.97 -0.53 -32.82
CA LEU A 325 5.35 -1.31 -33.90
C LEU A 325 5.28 -0.52 -35.22
N PHE A 326 4.89 0.75 -35.15
CA PHE A 326 4.86 1.64 -36.32
C PHE A 326 6.25 1.82 -36.95
N MET A 327 7.29 2.06 -36.14
CA MET A 327 8.67 2.16 -36.61
C MET A 327 9.16 0.85 -37.26
N THR A 328 8.77 -0.29 -36.68
CA THR A 328 9.10 -1.62 -37.24
C THR A 328 8.42 -1.84 -38.59
N LEU A 329 7.16 -1.40 -38.74
CA LEU A 329 6.43 -1.44 -40.00
C LEU A 329 7.11 -0.57 -41.07
N LEU A 330 7.54 0.65 -40.73
CA LEU A 330 8.28 1.51 -41.65
C LEU A 330 9.58 0.86 -42.12
N ALA A 331 10.35 0.27 -41.20
CA ALA A 331 11.58 -0.41 -41.54
C ALA A 331 11.35 -1.68 -42.38
N PHE A 332 10.24 -2.39 -42.18
CA PHE A 332 9.81 -3.49 -43.05
C PHE A 332 9.45 -3.01 -44.46
N ILE A 333 8.63 -1.95 -44.58
CA ILE A 333 8.26 -1.35 -45.87
C ILE A 333 9.52 -0.89 -46.62
N PHE A 334 10.43 -0.18 -45.93
CA PHE A 334 11.71 0.21 -46.48
C PHE A 334 12.51 -0.99 -47.01
N ALA A 335 12.66 -2.05 -46.20
CA ALA A 335 13.39 -3.25 -46.62
C ALA A 335 12.70 -4.00 -47.77
N ALA A 336 11.38 -3.93 -47.88
CA ALA A 336 10.60 -4.55 -48.95
C ALA A 336 10.75 -3.79 -50.28
N ILE A 337 10.65 -2.44 -50.25
CA ILE A 337 10.80 -1.58 -51.42
C ILE A 337 12.21 -1.72 -52.01
N TYR A 338 13.24 -1.62 -51.17
CA TYR A 338 14.64 -1.63 -51.61
C TYR A 338 15.28 -3.02 -51.61
N ARG A 339 14.47 -4.09 -51.63
CA ARG A 339 14.95 -5.49 -51.52
C ARG A 339 15.96 -5.92 -52.58
N THR A 340 15.94 -5.27 -53.75
CA THR A 340 16.83 -5.58 -54.89
C THR A 340 18.18 -4.87 -54.80
N THR A 341 18.33 -3.88 -53.92
CA THR A 341 19.59 -3.13 -53.77
C THR A 341 20.71 -4.02 -53.22
N PRO A 342 21.98 -3.81 -53.63
CA PRO A 342 23.11 -4.62 -53.18
C PRO A 342 23.26 -4.68 -51.66
N ILE A 343 23.00 -3.57 -50.97
CA ILE A 343 23.11 -3.45 -49.50
C ILE A 343 22.05 -4.33 -48.80
N ILE A 344 20.77 -4.23 -49.17
CA ILE A 344 19.70 -5.01 -48.55
C ILE A 344 19.82 -6.50 -48.91
N LYS A 345 20.19 -6.80 -50.15
CA LYS A 345 20.41 -8.17 -50.62
C LYS A 345 21.59 -8.83 -49.89
N GLY A 346 22.71 -8.11 -49.73
CA GLY A 346 23.90 -8.58 -49.00
C GLY A 346 23.62 -8.86 -47.53
N SER A 347 22.78 -8.04 -46.89
CA SER A 347 22.34 -8.22 -45.50
C SER A 347 21.37 -9.40 -45.30
N SER A 348 21.07 -10.18 -46.35
CA SER A 348 20.12 -11.31 -46.33
C SER A 348 18.70 -10.89 -45.93
N TRP A 349 17.93 -10.43 -46.92
CA TRP A 349 16.52 -10.02 -46.78
C TRP A 349 15.67 -10.96 -45.92
N PHE A 350 15.82 -12.28 -46.11
CA PHE A 350 15.10 -13.30 -45.36
C PHE A 350 15.35 -13.21 -43.83
N PHE A 351 16.60 -13.16 -43.39
CA PHE A 351 16.94 -13.10 -41.97
C PHE A 351 16.54 -11.77 -41.33
N ASN A 352 16.61 -10.66 -42.09
CA ASN A 352 16.15 -9.36 -41.61
C ASN A 352 14.63 -9.39 -41.28
N ASN A 353 13.82 -10.10 -42.07
CA ASN A 353 12.38 -10.24 -41.77
C ASN A 353 12.11 -11.11 -40.53
N VAL A 354 12.89 -12.17 -40.32
CA VAL A 354 12.79 -13.01 -39.09
C VAL A 354 13.16 -12.17 -37.86
N ILE A 355 14.19 -11.33 -37.96
CA ILE A 355 14.56 -10.40 -36.89
C ILE A 355 13.41 -9.43 -36.58
N MET A 356 12.77 -8.87 -37.61
CA MET A 356 11.61 -7.98 -37.43
C MET A 356 10.43 -8.67 -36.75
N LEU A 357 10.17 -9.95 -37.06
CA LEU A 357 9.12 -10.72 -36.37
C LEU A 357 9.37 -10.79 -34.86
N GLY A 358 10.62 -11.08 -34.44
CA GLY A 358 10.97 -11.07 -33.03
C GLY A 358 10.84 -9.69 -32.37
N ILE A 359 11.22 -8.62 -33.08
CA ILE A 359 11.04 -7.22 -32.63
C ILE A 359 9.56 -6.89 -32.43
N VAL A 360 8.68 -7.29 -33.36
CA VAL A 360 7.23 -7.11 -33.22
C VAL A 360 6.72 -7.79 -31.95
N LEU A 361 7.11 -9.05 -31.68
CA LEU A 361 6.69 -9.77 -30.48
C LEU A 361 7.17 -9.08 -29.19
N MET A 362 8.39 -8.54 -29.17
CA MET A 362 8.88 -7.77 -28.03
C MET A 362 8.10 -6.46 -27.83
N TYR A 363 7.74 -5.71 -28.87
CA TYR A 363 6.88 -4.52 -28.71
C TYR A 363 5.45 -4.87 -28.29
N VAL A 364 4.86 -5.95 -28.81
CA VAL A 364 3.55 -6.45 -28.35
C VAL A 364 3.61 -6.81 -26.87
N SER A 365 4.73 -7.36 -26.37
CA SER A 365 4.90 -7.65 -24.95
C SER A 365 4.84 -6.38 -24.08
N VAL A 366 5.36 -5.24 -24.53
CA VAL A 366 5.26 -3.95 -23.83
C VAL A 366 3.80 -3.50 -23.69
N ILE A 367 3.01 -3.68 -24.75
CA ILE A 367 1.57 -3.37 -24.72
C ILE A 367 0.85 -4.30 -23.75
N VAL A 368 1.12 -5.61 -23.79
CA VAL A 368 0.51 -6.59 -22.86
C VAL A 368 0.89 -6.30 -21.40
N LEU A 369 2.13 -5.88 -21.14
CA LEU A 369 2.58 -5.39 -19.83
C LEU A 369 1.85 -4.11 -19.40
N SER A 370 1.17 -3.39 -20.28
CA SER A 370 0.43 -2.16 -19.94
C SER A 370 -1.07 -2.42 -19.71
N ILE A 371 -1.59 -3.62 -20.01
CA ILE A 371 -3.01 -3.99 -19.81
C ILE A 371 -3.22 -4.40 -18.36
N GLN A 372 -3.29 -3.41 -17.48
CA GLN A 372 -3.45 -3.57 -16.03
C GLN A 372 -4.51 -2.61 -15.48
N GLN A 373 -4.95 -2.85 -14.24
CA GLN A 373 -5.78 -1.89 -13.51
C GLN A 373 -4.97 -0.61 -13.24
N PRO A 374 -5.59 0.59 -13.34
CA PRO A 374 -7.04 0.85 -13.30
C PRO A 374 -7.65 1.20 -14.68
N LEU A 375 -7.15 0.60 -15.78
CA LEU A 375 -7.73 0.82 -17.10
C LEU A 375 -9.16 0.25 -17.17
N SER A 376 -10.13 1.05 -17.60
CA SER A 376 -11.54 0.64 -17.64
C SER A 376 -11.76 -0.56 -18.59
N GLY A 377 -12.58 -1.51 -18.18
CA GLY A 377 -12.89 -2.72 -18.97
C GLY A 377 -11.84 -3.84 -18.89
N VAL A 378 -10.71 -3.63 -18.22
CA VAL A 378 -9.76 -4.72 -17.93
C VAL A 378 -10.31 -5.58 -16.79
N THR A 379 -10.27 -6.91 -16.94
CA THR A 379 -10.72 -7.87 -15.91
C THR A 379 -9.54 -8.68 -15.39
N GLN A 380 -9.68 -9.34 -14.22
CA GLN A 380 -8.68 -10.28 -13.72
C GLN A 380 -8.33 -11.37 -14.75
N ARG A 381 -9.33 -11.84 -15.51
CA ARG A 381 -9.14 -12.81 -16.58
C ARG A 381 -8.21 -12.26 -17.67
N THR A 382 -8.43 -11.01 -18.09
CA THR A 382 -7.56 -10.32 -19.06
C THR A 382 -6.11 -10.25 -18.57
N ILE A 383 -5.90 -9.87 -17.30
CA ILE A 383 -4.57 -9.77 -16.71
C ILE A 383 -3.91 -11.14 -16.60
N THR A 384 -4.66 -12.17 -16.21
CA THR A 384 -4.17 -13.56 -16.12
C THR A 384 -3.72 -14.09 -17.48
N ILE A 385 -4.49 -13.84 -18.53
CA ILE A 385 -4.11 -14.19 -19.91
C ILE A 385 -2.82 -13.44 -20.30
N GLY A 386 -2.73 -12.16 -19.95
CA GLY A 386 -1.50 -11.37 -20.13
C GLY A 386 -0.30 -12.02 -19.45
N CYS A 387 -0.40 -12.33 -18.15
CA CYS A 387 0.66 -12.99 -17.37
C CYS A 387 1.16 -14.28 -18.02
N GLY A 388 0.23 -15.14 -18.48
CA GLY A 388 0.58 -16.38 -19.17
C GLY A 388 1.23 -16.15 -20.54
N ALA A 389 0.88 -15.07 -21.24
CA ALA A 389 1.43 -14.73 -22.55
C ALA A 389 2.82 -14.08 -22.48
N LEU A 390 3.23 -13.48 -21.35
CA LEU A 390 4.49 -12.73 -21.24
C LEU A 390 5.75 -13.56 -21.56
N PRO A 391 5.94 -14.78 -21.02
CA PRO A 391 7.11 -15.60 -21.38
C PRO A 391 7.16 -15.92 -22.88
N TRP A 392 6.00 -16.09 -23.52
CA TRP A 392 5.90 -16.41 -24.94
C TRP A 392 6.19 -15.19 -25.81
N LEU A 393 5.61 -14.02 -25.50
CA LEU A 393 5.81 -12.81 -26.31
C LEU A 393 7.22 -12.25 -26.16
N LEU A 394 7.63 -11.96 -24.91
CA LEU A 394 8.94 -11.36 -24.64
C LEU A 394 10.06 -12.38 -24.84
N GLY A 395 9.88 -13.59 -24.30
CA GLY A 395 10.89 -14.65 -24.34
C GLY A 395 11.15 -15.14 -25.77
N LEU A 396 10.12 -15.56 -26.51
CA LEU A 396 10.33 -16.01 -27.90
C LEU A 396 10.68 -14.87 -28.85
N GLY A 397 10.16 -13.66 -28.63
CA GLY A 397 10.55 -12.49 -29.42
C GLY A 397 12.07 -12.29 -29.38
N PHE A 398 12.66 -12.34 -28.18
CA PHE A 398 14.10 -12.31 -27.99
C PHE A 398 14.81 -13.49 -28.66
N ASP A 399 14.29 -14.72 -28.49
CA ASP A 399 14.91 -15.92 -29.06
C ASP A 399 14.96 -15.88 -30.59
N ILE A 400 13.87 -15.49 -31.23
CA ILE A 400 13.76 -15.37 -32.69
C ILE A 400 14.77 -14.34 -33.20
N THR A 401 14.85 -13.17 -32.55
CA THR A 401 15.76 -12.11 -32.99
C THR A 401 17.22 -12.52 -32.85
N PHE A 402 17.65 -12.98 -31.67
CA PHE A 402 19.05 -13.28 -31.44
C PHE A 402 19.51 -14.59 -32.10
N SER A 403 18.65 -15.61 -32.22
CA SER A 403 19.00 -16.81 -32.99
C SER A 403 19.18 -16.52 -34.49
N ALA A 404 18.35 -15.64 -35.07
CA ALA A 404 18.52 -15.19 -36.45
C ALA A 404 19.83 -14.39 -36.64
N ILE A 405 20.21 -13.54 -35.67
CA ILE A 405 21.50 -12.83 -35.68
C ILE A 405 22.67 -13.80 -35.60
N ILE A 406 22.65 -14.77 -34.68
CA ILE A 406 23.71 -15.79 -34.53
C ILE A 406 23.91 -16.55 -35.84
N VAL A 407 22.82 -17.05 -36.41
CA VAL A 407 22.85 -17.83 -37.65
C VAL A 407 23.39 -17.00 -38.81
N LYS A 408 22.99 -15.73 -38.91
CA LYS A 408 23.50 -14.80 -39.92
C LYS A 408 25.00 -14.53 -39.75
N CYS A 409 25.47 -14.31 -38.52
CA CYS A 409 26.89 -14.16 -38.22
C CYS A 409 27.69 -15.43 -38.52
N TYR A 410 27.16 -16.61 -38.19
CA TYR A 410 27.81 -17.89 -38.48
C TYR A 410 27.95 -18.14 -39.99
N ARG A 411 26.91 -17.84 -40.78
CA ARG A 411 26.97 -17.90 -42.26
C ARG A 411 28.10 -17.03 -42.79
N LEU A 412 28.19 -15.80 -42.30
CA LEU A 412 29.20 -14.84 -42.72
C LEU A 412 30.62 -15.31 -42.34
N TYR A 413 30.79 -15.80 -41.12
CA TYR A 413 32.05 -16.36 -40.63
C TYR A 413 32.54 -17.52 -41.51
N ARG A 414 31.64 -18.42 -41.91
CA ARG A 414 31.95 -19.54 -42.81
C ARG A 414 32.34 -19.08 -44.22
N LEU A 415 31.63 -18.10 -44.79
CA LEU A 415 31.95 -17.58 -46.12
C LEU A 415 33.38 -17.03 -46.19
N PHE A 416 33.82 -16.27 -45.18
CA PHE A 416 35.17 -15.71 -45.17
C PHE A 416 36.26 -16.75 -44.87
N LEU A 417 35.99 -17.76 -44.04
CA LEU A 417 36.98 -18.80 -43.72
C LEU A 417 37.27 -19.72 -44.91
N PHE A 418 36.24 -20.07 -45.70
CA PHE A 418 36.37 -20.95 -46.86
C PHE A 418 36.76 -20.20 -48.14
N SER A 419 36.65 -18.86 -48.19
CA SER A 419 37.20 -18.08 -49.31
C SER A 419 38.74 -18.20 -49.42
N ALA A 420 39.43 -18.63 -48.36
CA ALA A 420 40.87 -18.90 -48.36
C ALA A 420 41.25 -20.28 -48.93
N SER A 421 40.29 -21.18 -49.19
CA SER A 421 40.53 -22.50 -49.75
C SER A 421 39.56 -22.74 -50.90
N SER A 422 40.07 -22.77 -52.14
CA SER A 422 39.33 -22.79 -53.40
C SER A 422 38.45 -24.03 -53.67
N VAL A 423 38.14 -24.87 -52.67
CA VAL A 423 37.70 -26.25 -52.93
C VAL A 423 36.20 -26.50 -52.72
N ILE A 424 35.45 -25.72 -51.93
CA ILE A 424 33.98 -25.98 -51.78
C ILE A 424 33.20 -24.67 -51.57
N GLN A 425 32.51 -24.19 -52.61
CA GLN A 425 31.50 -23.14 -52.46
C GLN A 425 30.26 -23.73 -51.78
N PHE A 426 30.04 -23.36 -50.53
CA PHE A 426 28.86 -23.77 -49.76
C PHE A 426 27.65 -22.96 -50.22
N ASP A 427 26.81 -23.54 -51.09
CA ASP A 427 25.52 -22.95 -51.46
C ASP A 427 24.50 -23.19 -50.33
N ALA A 428 24.62 -22.39 -49.28
CA ALA A 428 23.74 -22.49 -48.14
C ALA A 428 22.39 -21.85 -48.46
N SER A 429 21.47 -22.64 -49.02
CA SER A 429 20.07 -22.25 -49.13
C SER A 429 19.58 -21.73 -47.77
N ASN A 430 18.86 -20.59 -47.76
CA ASN A 430 18.40 -19.97 -46.51
C ASN A 430 17.62 -20.95 -45.61
N PHE A 431 16.90 -21.90 -46.23
CA PHE A 431 16.20 -22.98 -45.52
C PHE A 431 17.13 -23.96 -44.80
N ALA A 432 18.31 -24.25 -45.37
CA ALA A 432 19.28 -25.18 -44.80
C ALA A 432 19.88 -24.65 -43.48
N ILE A 433 19.94 -23.32 -43.31
CA ILE A 433 20.44 -22.70 -42.07
C ILE A 433 19.30 -22.28 -41.13
N LEU A 434 18.08 -22.05 -41.64
CA LEU A 434 16.89 -21.72 -40.82
C LEU A 434 16.57 -22.81 -39.79
N LYS A 435 16.85 -24.08 -40.09
CA LYS A 435 16.66 -25.18 -39.12
C LYS A 435 17.39 -24.96 -37.79
N TRP A 436 18.51 -24.23 -37.79
CA TRP A 436 19.24 -23.88 -36.56
C TRP A 436 18.52 -22.81 -35.74
N VAL A 437 17.91 -21.81 -36.40
CA VAL A 437 17.04 -20.82 -35.74
C VAL A 437 15.87 -21.54 -35.07
N LEU A 438 15.21 -22.44 -35.80
CA LEU A 438 14.09 -23.24 -35.29
C LEU A 438 14.51 -24.16 -34.14
N ALA A 439 15.69 -24.78 -34.22
CA ALA A 439 16.22 -25.62 -33.13
C ALA A 439 16.47 -24.82 -31.84
N ILE A 440 17.09 -23.64 -31.94
CA ILE A 440 17.32 -22.77 -30.78
C ILE A 440 15.99 -22.26 -30.20
N CYS A 441 15.08 -21.81 -31.05
CA CYS A 441 13.77 -21.30 -30.61
C CYS A 441 12.90 -22.39 -29.99
N SER A 442 12.85 -23.59 -30.59
CA SER A 442 12.05 -24.71 -30.07
C SER A 442 12.56 -25.22 -28.73
N THR A 443 13.88 -25.25 -28.52
CA THR A 443 14.47 -25.62 -27.23
C THR A 443 14.02 -24.65 -26.13
N ASN A 444 14.05 -23.34 -26.38
CA ASN A 444 13.58 -22.36 -25.41
C ASN A 444 12.05 -22.37 -25.25
N ALA A 445 11.30 -22.56 -26.34
CA ALA A 445 9.85 -22.70 -26.32
C ALA A 445 9.40 -23.88 -25.45
N ALA A 446 10.15 -24.99 -25.46
CA ALA A 446 9.88 -26.13 -24.59
C ALA A 446 10.01 -25.77 -23.11
N ILE A 447 10.99 -24.94 -22.74
CA ILE A 447 11.15 -24.45 -21.36
C ILE A 447 9.92 -23.62 -20.95
N TYR A 448 9.43 -22.72 -21.82
CA TYR A 448 8.22 -21.94 -21.54
C TYR A 448 6.97 -22.82 -21.46
N ALA A 449 6.85 -23.83 -22.32
CA ALA A 449 5.75 -24.79 -22.28
C ALA A 449 5.73 -25.59 -20.98
N ILE A 450 6.89 -26.06 -20.51
CA ILE A 450 7.02 -26.77 -19.24
C ILE A 450 6.61 -25.85 -18.08
N TRP A 451 7.12 -24.61 -18.04
CA TRP A 451 6.75 -23.66 -17.00
C TRP A 451 5.25 -23.37 -16.99
N THR A 452 4.68 -23.02 -18.15
CA THR A 452 3.25 -22.68 -18.24
C THR A 452 2.32 -23.87 -17.98
N ALA A 453 2.76 -25.10 -18.24
CA ALA A 453 1.99 -26.31 -17.95
C ALA A 453 2.07 -26.74 -16.47
N GLN A 454 3.23 -26.60 -15.83
CA GLN A 454 3.46 -27.07 -14.45
C GLN A 454 3.12 -26.02 -13.39
N ASP A 455 3.48 -24.76 -13.64
CA ASP A 455 3.32 -23.66 -12.69
C ASP A 455 2.90 -22.38 -13.44
N PRO A 456 1.63 -22.32 -13.91
CA PRO A 456 1.15 -21.23 -14.73
C PRO A 456 1.23 -19.89 -13.99
N LEU A 457 1.75 -18.87 -14.68
CA LEU A 457 1.75 -17.50 -14.17
C LEU A 457 0.31 -16.97 -14.13
N THR A 458 -0.19 -16.71 -12.93
CA THR A 458 -1.56 -16.21 -12.72
C THR A 458 -1.58 -14.84 -12.07
N ALA A 459 -2.64 -14.07 -12.34
CA ALA A 459 -2.83 -12.77 -11.71
C ALA A 459 -3.30 -12.97 -10.26
N THR A 460 -2.42 -12.65 -9.32
CA THR A 460 -2.67 -12.72 -7.88
C THR A 460 -2.82 -11.32 -7.31
N LEU A 461 -3.73 -11.14 -6.36
CA LEU A 461 -3.87 -9.88 -5.64
C LEU A 461 -2.79 -9.80 -4.56
N ILE A 462 -1.92 -8.80 -4.67
CA ILE A 462 -0.88 -8.48 -3.69
C ILE A 462 -1.25 -7.16 -3.01
N SER A 463 -1.04 -7.08 -1.70
CA SER A 463 -1.12 -5.83 -0.92
C SER A 463 0.24 -5.14 -0.92
N LEU A 464 0.30 -3.83 -1.19
CA LEU A 464 1.54 -3.06 -0.98
C LEU A 464 1.78 -2.85 0.53
N ASP A 465 2.93 -3.31 1.04
CA ASP A 465 3.55 -2.96 2.34
C ASP A 465 2.59 -2.52 3.48
N GLY A 466 1.63 -3.39 3.82
CA GLY A 466 0.70 -3.14 4.94
C GLY A 466 -0.37 -2.08 4.69
N ASP A 467 -0.37 -1.44 3.51
CA ASP A 467 -1.39 -0.51 3.06
C ASP A 467 -2.51 -1.26 2.32
N GLN A 468 -3.77 -0.84 2.54
CA GLN A 468 -4.99 -1.51 2.05
C GLN A 468 -5.23 -1.36 0.52
N THR A 469 -4.17 -1.16 -0.26
CA THR A 469 -4.21 -1.09 -1.72
C THR A 469 -3.85 -2.45 -2.32
N PHE A 470 -4.81 -3.05 -3.04
CA PHE A 470 -4.62 -4.33 -3.70
C PHE A 470 -4.35 -4.14 -5.19
N TYR A 471 -3.41 -4.92 -5.71
CA TYR A 471 -3.09 -4.92 -7.13
C TYR A 471 -2.88 -6.31 -7.67
N TYR A 472 -3.16 -6.48 -8.95
CA TYR A 472 -2.85 -7.72 -9.64
C TYR A 472 -1.38 -7.73 -10.05
N SER A 473 -0.66 -8.74 -9.59
CA SER A 473 0.68 -9.07 -10.03
C SER A 473 0.72 -10.48 -10.58
N CYS A 474 1.57 -10.72 -11.58
CA CYS A 474 1.81 -12.06 -12.08
C CYS A 474 2.69 -12.81 -11.08
N SER A 475 2.17 -13.90 -10.51
CA SER A 475 2.91 -14.73 -9.55
C SER A 475 2.71 -16.22 -9.84
N SER A 476 3.72 -17.02 -9.48
CA SER A 476 3.69 -18.48 -9.50
C SER A 476 4.60 -19.02 -8.39
N ALA A 477 4.41 -20.27 -7.96
CA ALA A 477 5.10 -20.80 -6.78
C ALA A 477 6.62 -20.90 -6.97
N HIS A 478 7.08 -21.16 -8.19
CA HIS A 478 8.48 -21.38 -8.54
C HIS A 478 9.00 -20.35 -9.55
N ALA A 479 8.34 -19.20 -9.68
CA ALA A 479 8.69 -18.17 -10.67
C ALA A 479 10.18 -17.78 -10.68
N PRO A 480 10.87 -17.59 -9.52
CA PRO A 480 12.29 -17.20 -9.54
C PRO A 480 13.21 -18.27 -10.16
N ALA A 481 12.92 -19.55 -9.95
CA ALA A 481 13.73 -20.64 -10.48
C ALA A 481 13.62 -20.72 -12.01
N TYR A 482 12.39 -20.69 -12.54
CA TYR A 482 12.15 -20.66 -13.99
C TYR A 482 12.74 -19.41 -14.64
N LEU A 483 12.54 -18.24 -14.02
CA LEU A 483 13.10 -16.98 -14.52
C LEU A 483 14.63 -17.02 -14.55
N GLY A 484 15.28 -17.62 -13.54
CA GLY A 484 16.73 -17.80 -13.50
C GLY A 484 17.27 -18.64 -14.66
N VAL A 485 16.62 -19.77 -14.96
CA VAL A 485 16.99 -20.63 -16.10
C VAL A 485 16.83 -19.90 -17.43
N ILE A 486 15.71 -19.20 -17.62
CA ILE A 486 15.42 -18.43 -18.83
C ILE A 486 16.45 -17.33 -19.04
N LEU A 487 16.73 -16.55 -17.98
CA LEU A 487 17.72 -15.46 -18.02
C LEU A 487 19.13 -15.99 -18.33
N ALA A 488 19.53 -17.11 -17.73
CA ALA A 488 20.81 -17.76 -18.05
C ALA A 488 20.90 -18.12 -19.54
N GLY A 489 19.82 -18.68 -20.11
CA GLY A 489 19.72 -18.94 -21.55
C GLY A 489 19.86 -17.67 -22.40
N LYS A 490 19.24 -16.56 -22.00
CA LYS A 490 19.35 -15.27 -22.70
C LYS A 490 20.78 -14.75 -22.72
N TYR A 491 21.44 -14.75 -21.57
CA TYR A 491 22.83 -14.32 -21.47
C TYR A 491 23.77 -15.23 -22.27
N ALA A 492 23.52 -16.55 -22.30
CA ALA A 492 24.29 -17.47 -23.14
C ALA A 492 24.16 -17.12 -24.63
N MET A 493 22.95 -16.82 -25.12
CA MET A 493 22.74 -16.37 -26.50
C MET A 493 23.47 -15.05 -26.79
N LEU A 494 23.39 -14.08 -25.88
CA LEU A 494 24.09 -12.79 -26.02
C LEU A 494 25.61 -12.97 -26.05
N LEU A 495 26.17 -13.85 -25.21
CA LEU A 495 27.61 -14.16 -25.22
C LEU A 495 28.06 -14.78 -26.55
N VAL A 496 27.26 -15.67 -27.14
CA VAL A 496 27.53 -16.23 -28.48
C VAL A 496 27.48 -15.14 -29.56
N CYS A 497 26.51 -14.23 -29.50
CA CYS A 497 26.46 -13.06 -30.39
C CYS A 497 27.69 -12.17 -30.24
N ILE A 498 28.10 -11.88 -29.01
CA ILE A 498 29.29 -11.08 -28.71
C ILE A 498 30.53 -11.75 -29.30
N TYR A 499 30.71 -13.05 -29.07
CA TYR A 499 31.81 -13.83 -29.63
C TYR A 499 31.92 -13.69 -31.15
N PHE A 500 30.80 -13.90 -31.86
CA PHE A 500 30.79 -13.75 -33.33
C PHE A 500 31.01 -12.30 -33.75
N SER A 501 30.44 -11.32 -33.04
CA SER A 501 30.62 -9.90 -33.38
C SER A 501 32.07 -9.45 -33.30
N VAL A 502 32.83 -9.96 -32.31
CA VAL A 502 34.27 -9.71 -32.17
C VAL A 502 35.04 -10.39 -33.29
N LYS A 503 34.74 -11.67 -33.57
CA LYS A 503 35.45 -12.43 -34.61
C LYS A 503 35.25 -11.86 -36.01
N LEU A 504 34.09 -11.24 -36.27
CA LEU A 504 33.72 -10.65 -37.56
C LEU A 504 34.08 -9.16 -37.67
N ARG A 505 34.65 -8.53 -36.64
CA ARG A 505 34.89 -7.08 -36.61
C ARG A 505 35.81 -6.62 -37.73
N ASP A 506 36.91 -7.33 -37.93
CA ASP A 506 37.96 -6.92 -38.87
C ASP A 506 37.64 -7.36 -40.31
N LEU A 507 36.91 -8.46 -40.48
CA LEU A 507 36.50 -8.99 -41.78
C LEU A 507 35.38 -8.16 -42.42
N ASN A 508 34.47 -7.64 -41.61
CA ASN A 508 33.27 -6.95 -42.07
C ASN A 508 33.35 -5.42 -41.92
N ALA A 509 34.54 -4.87 -41.60
CA ALA A 509 34.79 -3.42 -41.49
C ALA A 509 34.38 -2.66 -42.76
N VAL A 510 34.40 -3.38 -43.89
CA VAL A 510 34.07 -2.99 -45.25
C VAL A 510 32.57 -2.70 -45.46
N LEU A 511 31.67 -3.37 -44.74
CA LEU A 511 30.21 -3.20 -44.87
C LEU A 511 29.55 -2.54 -43.65
N ASN A 512 30.33 -2.17 -42.62
CA ASN A 512 29.89 -1.61 -41.34
C ASN A 512 28.84 -2.44 -40.56
N GLU A 513 28.41 -3.59 -41.08
CA GLU A 513 27.31 -4.40 -40.56
C GLU A 513 27.69 -5.14 -39.27
N SER A 514 28.95 -5.57 -39.12
CA SER A 514 29.41 -6.20 -37.86
C SER A 514 29.42 -5.23 -36.68
N LYS A 515 29.77 -3.96 -36.93
CA LYS A 515 29.78 -2.90 -35.91
C LYS A 515 28.36 -2.57 -35.44
N ALA A 516 27.39 -2.53 -36.35
CA ALA A 516 25.98 -2.37 -36.03
C ALA A 516 25.44 -3.53 -35.17
N ILE A 517 25.76 -4.78 -35.53
CA ILE A 517 25.36 -5.98 -34.76
C ILE A 517 26.01 -5.98 -33.37
N ALA A 518 27.30 -5.61 -33.28
CA ALA A 518 28.01 -5.48 -32.02
C ALA A 518 27.32 -4.45 -31.12
N PHE A 519 27.04 -3.25 -31.63
CA PHE A 519 26.35 -2.20 -30.88
C PHE A 519 24.96 -2.64 -30.40
N ALA A 520 24.16 -3.27 -31.26
CA ALA A 520 22.87 -3.86 -30.89
C ALA A 520 22.99 -4.89 -29.74
N THR A 521 23.97 -5.78 -29.83
CA THR A 521 24.15 -6.87 -28.85
C THR A 521 24.66 -6.33 -27.51
N PHE A 522 25.65 -5.43 -27.52
CA PHE A 522 26.20 -4.83 -26.31
C PHE A 522 25.18 -3.94 -25.60
N SER A 523 24.46 -3.08 -26.34
CA SER A 523 23.41 -2.23 -25.76
C SER A 523 22.30 -3.06 -25.13
N THR A 524 21.82 -4.11 -25.80
CA THR A 524 20.79 -5.01 -25.24
C THR A 524 21.30 -5.71 -23.98
N SER A 525 22.53 -6.21 -23.98
CA SER A 525 23.13 -6.89 -22.82
C SER A 525 23.28 -5.94 -21.62
N PHE A 526 23.71 -4.70 -21.87
CA PHE A 526 23.85 -3.67 -20.86
C PHE A 526 22.49 -3.28 -20.27
N ILE A 527 21.51 -2.96 -21.12
CA ILE A 527 20.16 -2.55 -20.68
C ILE A 527 19.50 -3.68 -19.88
N LEU A 528 19.57 -4.94 -20.36
CA LEU A 528 19.01 -6.09 -19.65
C LEU A 528 19.59 -6.20 -18.24
N THR A 529 20.91 -6.09 -18.10
CA THR A 529 21.62 -6.21 -16.81
C THR A 529 21.25 -5.08 -15.85
N VAL A 530 21.22 -3.83 -16.35
CA VAL A 530 20.84 -2.66 -15.55
C VAL A 530 19.37 -2.77 -15.11
N CYS A 531 18.46 -3.12 -16.02
CA CYS A 531 17.03 -3.24 -15.71
C CYS A 531 16.77 -4.34 -14.68
N ILE A 532 17.44 -5.49 -14.75
CA ILE A 532 17.31 -6.56 -13.73
C ILE A 532 17.81 -6.05 -12.37
N GLY A 533 18.98 -5.40 -12.34
CA GLY A 533 19.53 -4.83 -11.10
C GLY A 533 18.59 -3.80 -10.47
N VAL A 534 18.13 -2.83 -11.26
CA VAL A 534 17.19 -1.79 -10.79
C VAL A 534 15.85 -2.40 -10.37
N TYR A 535 15.32 -3.37 -11.11
CA TYR A 535 14.06 -4.04 -10.76
C TYR A 535 14.12 -4.67 -9.37
N SER A 536 15.25 -5.26 -9.00
CA SER A 536 15.45 -5.87 -7.67
C SER A 536 15.57 -4.85 -6.53
N MET A 537 16.02 -3.63 -6.82
CA MET A 537 16.24 -2.56 -5.84
C MET A 537 15.00 -1.71 -5.59
N VAL A 538 14.14 -1.57 -6.59
CA VAL A 538 12.96 -0.71 -6.53
C VAL A 538 11.86 -1.40 -5.70
N GLY A 539 11.41 -0.75 -4.63
CA GLY A 539 10.34 -1.25 -3.75
C GLY A 539 8.92 -0.97 -4.28
N ASN A 540 8.73 0.18 -4.94
CA ASN A 540 7.40 0.60 -5.40
C ASN A 540 6.97 -0.11 -6.70
N PHE A 541 5.71 -0.53 -6.76
CA PHE A 541 5.17 -1.29 -7.90
C PHE A 541 5.19 -0.50 -9.22
N GLN A 542 4.82 0.79 -9.19
CA GLN A 542 4.92 1.67 -10.35
C GLN A 542 6.35 1.73 -10.92
N GLY A 543 7.36 1.80 -10.05
CA GLY A 543 8.76 1.84 -10.47
C GLY A 543 9.20 0.53 -11.14
N ARG A 544 8.86 -0.62 -10.56
CA ARG A 544 9.13 -1.95 -11.15
C ARG A 544 8.49 -2.12 -12.53
N TYR A 545 7.25 -1.65 -12.68
CA TYR A 545 6.55 -1.63 -13.96
C TYR A 545 7.29 -0.76 -14.99
N ILE A 546 7.62 0.48 -14.65
CA ILE A 546 8.30 1.41 -15.57
C ILE A 546 9.67 0.86 -15.99
N VAL A 547 10.44 0.30 -15.05
CA VAL A 547 11.78 -0.26 -15.33
C VAL A 547 11.69 -1.48 -16.26
N SER A 548 10.71 -2.35 -16.07
CA SER A 548 10.54 -3.55 -16.91
C SER A 548 10.01 -3.20 -18.30
N ALA A 549 8.87 -2.53 -18.41
CA ALA A 549 8.26 -2.16 -19.70
C ALA A 549 9.13 -1.17 -20.48
N GLY A 550 9.67 -0.15 -19.81
CA GLY A 550 10.57 0.84 -20.40
C GLY A 550 11.90 0.23 -20.82
N GLY A 551 12.48 -0.66 -20.02
CA GLY A 551 13.71 -1.37 -20.35
C GLY A 551 13.60 -2.19 -21.63
N VAL A 552 12.51 -2.97 -21.77
CA VAL A 552 12.22 -3.73 -22.99
C VAL A 552 12.07 -2.79 -24.19
N TRP A 553 11.32 -1.70 -24.04
CA TRP A 553 11.12 -0.73 -25.12
C TRP A 553 12.43 -0.10 -25.58
N ILE A 554 13.27 0.39 -24.65
CA ILE A 554 14.57 1.01 -24.96
C ILE A 554 15.48 0.00 -25.66
N ALA A 555 15.63 -1.21 -25.11
CA ALA A 555 16.47 -2.25 -25.69
C ALA A 555 16.03 -2.63 -27.11
N THR A 556 14.71 -2.84 -27.30
CA THR A 556 14.13 -3.20 -28.60
C THR A 556 14.27 -2.07 -29.62
N THR A 557 14.15 -0.82 -29.16
CA THR A 557 14.34 0.37 -29.99
C THR A 557 15.79 0.50 -30.42
N CYS A 558 16.76 0.41 -29.49
CA CYS A 558 18.18 0.41 -29.81
C CYS A 558 18.54 -0.70 -30.82
N LEU A 559 17.99 -1.90 -30.66
CA LEU A 559 18.16 -3.03 -31.56
C LEU A 559 17.65 -2.73 -32.98
N LEU A 560 16.43 -2.20 -33.10
CA LEU A 560 15.84 -1.82 -34.38
C LEU A 560 16.69 -0.74 -35.09
N PHE A 561 17.01 0.35 -34.39
CA PHE A 561 17.77 1.44 -34.97
C PHE A 561 19.19 1.01 -35.38
N ALA A 562 19.89 0.27 -34.52
CA ALA A 562 21.23 -0.22 -34.82
C ALA A 562 21.28 -1.07 -36.10
N LEU A 563 20.30 -1.97 -36.31
CA LEU A 563 20.31 -2.92 -37.42
C LEU A 563 19.78 -2.34 -38.75
N PHE A 564 18.95 -1.29 -38.71
CA PHE A 564 18.25 -0.79 -39.89
C PHE A 564 18.61 0.66 -40.27
N LEU A 565 18.99 1.52 -39.32
CA LEU A 565 19.32 2.92 -39.62
C LEU A 565 20.57 3.07 -40.51
N PRO A 566 21.67 2.31 -40.33
CA PRO A 566 22.81 2.38 -41.24
C PRO A 566 22.43 2.03 -42.69
N LYS A 567 21.53 1.07 -42.88
CA LYS A 567 21.06 0.64 -44.20
C LYS A 567 20.19 1.70 -44.85
N LEU A 568 19.29 2.30 -44.08
CA LEU A 568 18.47 3.43 -44.53
C LEU A 568 19.35 4.59 -45.01
N SER A 569 20.35 4.97 -44.21
CA SER A 569 21.27 6.07 -44.55
C SER A 569 22.01 5.81 -45.86
N ILE A 570 22.57 4.61 -46.05
CA ILE A 570 23.34 4.32 -47.26
C ILE A 570 22.44 4.26 -48.50
N VAL A 571 21.26 3.63 -48.41
CA VAL A 571 20.37 3.43 -49.57
C VAL A 571 19.68 4.73 -50.00
N VAL A 572 19.26 5.56 -49.04
CA VAL A 572 18.44 6.76 -49.31
C VAL A 572 19.27 8.05 -49.32
N LEU A 573 20.16 8.24 -48.34
CA LEU A 573 20.89 9.51 -48.15
C LEU A 573 22.23 9.54 -48.89
N SER A 574 22.79 8.39 -49.24
CA SER A 574 24.09 8.31 -49.91
C SER A 574 24.10 7.28 -51.05
N PRO A 575 23.23 7.45 -52.07
CA PRO A 575 23.06 6.47 -53.13
C PRO A 575 24.34 6.20 -53.94
N GLU A 576 25.30 7.14 -53.92
CA GLU A 576 26.63 6.97 -54.54
C GLU A 576 27.41 5.77 -53.98
N HIS A 577 27.19 5.44 -52.70
CA HIS A 577 27.82 4.29 -52.02
C HIS A 577 27.04 2.98 -52.23
N ASN A 578 25.88 3.02 -52.89
CA ASN A 578 25.00 1.88 -53.16
C ASN A 578 25.32 1.21 -54.52
N THR A 579 26.59 1.16 -54.92
CA THR A 579 27.05 0.56 -56.18
C THR A 579 27.87 -0.72 -55.93
N LEU A 580 27.69 -1.71 -56.81
CA LEU A 580 28.36 -3.01 -56.72
C LEU A 580 29.88 -2.87 -56.87
N GLU A 581 30.32 -1.87 -57.63
CA GLU A 581 31.73 -1.50 -57.81
C GLU A 581 32.37 -0.94 -56.55
N HIS A 582 31.66 -0.07 -55.81
CA HIS A 582 32.12 0.44 -54.53
C HIS A 582 32.27 -0.69 -53.49
N VAL A 583 31.29 -1.60 -53.40
CA VAL A 583 31.35 -2.78 -52.53
C VAL A 583 32.52 -3.70 -52.90
N ASN A 584 32.76 -3.95 -54.18
CA ASN A 584 33.88 -4.78 -54.65
C ASN A 584 35.26 -4.14 -54.42
N LYS A 585 35.39 -2.82 -54.57
CA LYS A 585 36.62 -2.07 -54.29
C LYS A 585 37.01 -2.15 -52.82
N LEU A 586 36.00 -2.12 -51.97
CA LEU A 586 36.04 -2.24 -50.53
C LEU A 586 36.47 -3.66 -50.07
N LEU A 587 36.04 -4.71 -50.78
CA LEU A 587 36.50 -6.09 -50.54
C LEU A 587 37.97 -6.31 -50.97
N LYS A 588 38.39 -5.76 -52.12
CA LYS A 588 39.75 -5.93 -52.67
C LYS A 588 40.86 -5.25 -51.87
N SER A 589 40.58 -4.16 -51.15
CA SER A 589 41.58 -3.47 -50.31
C SER A 589 41.97 -4.25 -49.05
N THR A 590 41.27 -5.34 -48.74
CA THR A 590 41.49 -6.15 -47.53
C THR A 590 42.46 -7.32 -47.80
N ASP A 591 42.48 -7.89 -49.01
CA ASP A 591 43.41 -8.97 -49.39
C ASP A 591 44.88 -8.53 -49.38
N SER A 592 45.15 -7.24 -49.58
CA SER A 592 46.50 -6.68 -49.67
C SER A 592 47.18 -6.45 -48.30
N ARG A 593 46.49 -6.69 -47.17
CA ARG A 593 47.07 -6.58 -45.82
C ARG A 593 47.43 -7.94 -45.19
N GLY A 594 47.16 -9.06 -45.86
CA GLY A 594 47.36 -10.42 -45.32
C GLY A 594 48.65 -11.14 -45.73
N GLY A 595 49.46 -10.59 -46.64
CA GLY A 595 50.67 -11.25 -47.16
C GLY A 595 51.91 -10.38 -47.04
N MET A 596 52.62 -10.45 -45.91
CA MET A 596 54.00 -9.95 -45.81
C MET A 596 54.83 -10.88 -44.93
N SER A 597 55.35 -11.92 -45.57
CA SER A 597 56.40 -12.86 -45.13
C SER A 597 56.57 -13.79 -46.33
N SER A 598 57.67 -13.85 -47.07
CA SER A 598 59.08 -13.83 -46.69
C SER A 598 59.88 -13.50 -47.97
N ASP A 599 60.96 -12.72 -47.88
CA ASP A 599 62.19 -13.05 -48.60
C ASP A 599 63.36 -12.15 -48.15
N GLU A 600 64.41 -12.81 -47.72
CA GLU A 600 65.68 -12.29 -47.25
C GLU A 600 66.68 -12.36 -48.42
N LYS A 601 67.22 -11.22 -48.86
CA LYS A 601 68.68 -10.97 -49.03
C LYS A 601 68.99 -9.76 -49.92
N SER A 602 70.05 -9.07 -49.47
CA SER A 602 71.09 -8.42 -50.28
C SER A 602 71.19 -6.88 -50.17
N THR A 603 72.03 -6.48 -49.23
CA THR A 603 73.20 -5.58 -49.41
C THR A 603 72.98 -4.13 -49.90
N ARG A 604 72.95 -3.22 -48.91
CA ARG A 604 73.79 -2.01 -48.72
C ARG A 604 73.74 -0.85 -49.76
N PRO A 605 74.20 0.35 -49.38
CA PRO A 605 73.38 1.56 -49.45
C PRO A 605 74.03 2.64 -50.33
N GLN A 606 73.33 3.73 -50.60
CA GLN A 606 73.88 5.10 -50.69
C GLN A 606 72.73 6.01 -51.12
N ARG A 607 72.65 7.29 -50.79
CA ARG A 607 73.30 8.21 -49.84
C ARG A 607 72.72 9.55 -50.28
N SER A 608 72.40 10.43 -49.32
CA SER A 608 72.44 11.89 -49.49
C SER A 608 71.38 12.49 -50.44
N ASN A 609 70.75 13.62 -50.18
CA ASN A 609 70.83 14.60 -49.11
C ASN A 609 69.67 15.57 -49.38
N ASN A 610 69.10 16.14 -48.30
CA ASN A 610 69.04 17.58 -48.04
C ASN A 610 68.99 18.51 -49.25
N ALA A 611 68.24 19.59 -49.29
CA ALA A 611 67.48 20.42 -48.35
C ALA A 611 66.79 21.46 -49.29
N GLY A 612 65.94 22.39 -48.90
CA GLY A 612 65.41 22.89 -47.64
C GLY A 612 64.10 23.61 -48.00
N GLY A 613 63.20 23.87 -47.04
CA GLY A 613 63.30 25.02 -46.13
C GLY A 613 62.72 26.25 -46.84
N THR A 614 61.70 26.94 -46.34
CA THR A 614 61.56 27.39 -44.95
C THR A 614 60.18 27.99 -44.66
N ALA A 615 59.73 27.76 -43.41
CA ALA A 615 59.09 28.70 -42.47
C ALA A 615 57.65 29.18 -42.75
N THR A 616 56.75 29.35 -41.77
CA THR A 616 56.90 29.69 -40.34
C THR A 616 55.63 29.23 -39.56
N LEU A 617 55.78 28.49 -38.45
CA LEU A 617 55.62 28.88 -37.03
C LEU A 617 54.15 28.96 -36.51
N GLY A 618 53.73 28.27 -35.44
CA GLY A 618 54.45 27.40 -34.51
C GLY A 618 53.58 26.77 -33.40
N ASN A 619 54.27 25.94 -32.59
CA ASN A 619 54.10 25.61 -31.15
C ASN A 619 52.79 24.96 -30.67
N LEU A 620 52.76 23.86 -29.89
CA LEU A 620 53.71 23.31 -28.91
C LEU A 620 53.68 21.76 -28.82
N GLN A 621 54.90 21.20 -28.81
CA GLN A 621 55.49 20.06 -28.08
C GLN A 621 54.77 19.60 -26.77
N SER A 622 54.91 18.38 -26.21
CA SER A 622 55.79 17.22 -26.47
C SER A 622 55.60 16.14 -25.36
N ASN A 623 55.78 14.87 -25.77
CA ASN A 623 56.30 13.69 -25.04
C ASN A 623 55.53 13.08 -23.85
N ASN A 624 55.79 11.85 -23.43
CA ASN A 624 56.00 10.51 -24.04
C ASN A 624 56.23 9.58 -22.82
N GLU A 625 55.77 8.32 -22.91
CA GLU A 625 56.36 7.12 -22.24
C GLU A 625 56.30 7.01 -20.69
N LEU A 626 56.24 5.84 -20.01
CA LEU A 626 56.09 4.40 -20.30
C LEU A 626 55.98 3.65 -18.94
N SER A 627 55.23 2.53 -18.89
CA SER A 627 55.35 1.32 -18.03
C SER A 627 55.39 1.35 -16.47
N SER A 628 54.58 0.45 -15.86
CA SER A 628 55.02 -0.70 -15.01
C SER A 628 54.26 -0.93 -13.67
N THR A 629 53.62 -2.11 -13.56
CA THR A 629 53.53 -3.06 -12.40
C THR A 629 52.94 -2.67 -11.01
N GLY A 630 51.96 -3.49 -10.54
CA GLY A 630 52.12 -4.35 -9.34
C GLY A 630 51.32 -4.06 -8.04
N ASN A 631 50.80 -5.16 -7.43
CA ASN A 631 50.21 -5.38 -6.07
C ASN A 631 48.74 -4.95 -5.85
N ILE A 632 47.75 -5.79 -5.48
CA ILE A 632 47.60 -6.91 -4.50
C ILE A 632 47.86 -6.51 -3.05
N GLY A 633 46.78 -6.50 -2.24
CA GLY A 633 46.77 -6.45 -0.79
C GLY A 633 45.42 -6.93 -0.23
N SER A 634 45.47 -7.97 0.59
CA SER A 634 44.37 -8.71 1.22
C SER A 634 44.41 -8.52 2.75
N MET A 635 43.33 -8.94 3.41
CA MET A 635 43.19 -9.42 4.81
C MET A 635 42.58 -8.48 5.87
N GLY A 636 41.61 -9.08 6.59
CA GLY A 636 41.05 -8.63 7.86
C GLY A 636 39.88 -9.53 8.33
N SER A 637 40.20 -10.74 8.78
CA SER A 637 39.30 -11.72 9.41
C SER A 637 39.18 -11.48 10.92
N MET A 638 38.03 -11.77 11.53
CA MET A 638 37.94 -12.30 12.91
C MET A 638 36.53 -12.88 13.18
N GLY A 639 36.47 -14.12 13.66
CA GLY A 639 35.25 -14.87 13.93
C GLY A 639 34.91 -15.02 15.42
N SER A 640 33.84 -15.76 15.70
CA SER A 640 33.67 -16.51 16.96
C SER A 640 32.64 -17.64 16.79
N MET A 641 33.03 -18.83 17.26
CA MET A 641 32.29 -20.08 17.35
C MET A 641 31.87 -20.36 18.81
N GLY A 642 30.80 -21.12 18.99
CA GLY A 642 30.46 -21.91 20.18
C GLY A 642 28.94 -22.04 20.35
N ALA A 643 28.30 -23.16 20.70
CA ALA A 643 28.64 -24.55 20.94
C ALA A 643 27.31 -25.36 20.91
N LEU A 644 27.37 -26.71 20.86
CA LEU A 644 26.22 -27.63 20.71
C LEU A 644 25.65 -28.20 22.04
N SER A 645 24.30 -28.29 22.10
CA SER A 645 23.38 -29.28 22.77
C SER A 645 23.08 -29.20 24.30
N PRO A 646 21.94 -29.75 24.85
CA PRO A 646 20.81 -30.50 24.26
C PRO A 646 19.36 -30.02 24.64
N VAL A 647 18.37 -30.81 24.20
CA VAL A 647 16.89 -30.70 24.14
C VAL A 647 16.15 -30.53 25.48
N THR A 648 15.18 -29.60 25.54
CA THR A 648 13.94 -29.69 26.36
C THR A 648 12.74 -29.01 25.66
N SER A 649 11.56 -29.61 25.80
CA SER A 649 10.27 -29.38 25.11
C SER A 649 9.66 -27.96 25.19
N PRO A 650 8.73 -27.59 24.27
CA PRO A 650 8.43 -26.19 23.94
C PRO A 650 7.42 -25.52 24.89
N LYS A 651 7.71 -24.27 25.29
CA LYS A 651 6.72 -23.28 25.76
C LYS A 651 6.30 -22.38 24.60
N THR A 652 5.00 -22.23 24.41
CA THR A 652 4.32 -21.38 23.43
C THR A 652 4.85 -19.93 23.46
N ARG A 653 5.61 -19.53 22.42
CA ARG A 653 6.00 -18.14 22.18
C ARG A 653 4.87 -17.39 21.49
N ARG A 654 4.54 -16.21 22.04
CA ARG A 654 3.88 -15.10 21.34
C ARG A 654 4.55 -14.89 19.98
N ALA A 655 3.75 -14.87 18.91
CA ALA A 655 4.22 -14.46 17.60
C ALA A 655 4.71 -13.00 17.66
N SER A 656 5.95 -12.82 17.25
CA SER A 656 6.67 -11.56 17.11
C SER A 656 6.02 -10.71 16.03
N MET A 657 5.68 -9.46 16.37
CA MET A 657 5.31 -8.40 15.45
C MET A 657 6.51 -8.00 14.59
N ASP A 658 6.20 -7.60 13.36
CA ASP A 658 7.04 -6.75 12.52
C ASP A 658 7.40 -5.46 13.30
N PRO A 659 8.68 -5.10 13.47
CA PRO A 659 9.11 -3.92 14.22
C PRO A 659 8.79 -2.58 13.52
N ASN A 660 8.31 -2.59 12.27
CA ASN A 660 8.01 -1.37 11.50
C ASN A 660 6.51 -1.16 11.19
N ALA A 661 5.63 -2.05 11.64
CA ALA A 661 4.20 -1.76 11.59
C ALA A 661 3.90 -0.58 12.54
N PRO A 662 3.22 0.50 12.11
CA PRO A 662 2.80 1.54 13.02
C PRO A 662 1.87 0.91 14.07
N VAL A 663 2.42 0.70 15.26
CA VAL A 663 1.66 0.34 16.45
C VAL A 663 0.73 1.53 16.68
N VAL A 664 -0.55 1.35 16.33
CA VAL A 664 -1.60 2.24 16.80
C VAL A 664 -1.52 2.17 18.31
N GLY A 665 -0.91 3.21 18.90
CA GLY A 665 -0.89 3.37 20.34
C GLY A 665 -2.33 3.26 20.82
N PRO A 666 -2.56 2.57 21.95
CA PRO A 666 -3.90 2.55 22.50
C PRO A 666 -4.35 4.01 22.69
N PRO A 667 -5.60 4.37 22.38
CA PRO A 667 -5.99 5.77 22.34
C PRO A 667 -5.76 6.40 23.72
N ILE A 668 -5.56 7.72 23.78
CA ILE A 668 -5.05 8.44 24.97
C ILE A 668 -5.81 8.10 26.28
N TYR A 669 -7.09 7.67 26.20
CA TYR A 669 -7.87 7.14 27.32
C TYR A 669 -7.27 5.92 28.02
N VAL A 670 -6.46 5.10 27.36
CA VAL A 670 -5.77 3.95 27.97
C VAL A 670 -4.62 4.42 28.84
N THR A 671 -3.96 5.53 28.50
CA THR A 671 -2.89 6.11 29.31
C THR A 671 -3.46 6.84 30.53
N GLU A 672 -4.45 7.70 30.35
CA GLU A 672 -5.09 8.44 31.45
C GLU A 672 -5.93 7.52 32.34
N GLY A 673 -6.70 6.58 31.78
CA GLY A 673 -7.47 5.60 32.54
C GLY A 673 -6.60 4.59 33.31
N LYS A 674 -5.47 4.15 32.73
CA LYS A 674 -4.49 3.34 33.48
C LYS A 674 -3.76 4.14 34.55
N GLN A 675 -3.63 5.45 34.39
CA GLN A 675 -3.03 6.33 35.38
C GLN A 675 -4.00 6.56 36.54
N LEU A 676 -5.27 6.86 36.26
CA LEU A 676 -6.32 6.98 37.27
C LEU A 676 -6.53 5.67 38.05
N ALA A 677 -6.51 4.52 37.36
CA ALA A 677 -6.60 3.21 38.01
C ALA A 677 -5.36 2.88 38.88
N ARG A 678 -4.17 3.37 38.51
CA ARG A 678 -2.95 3.27 39.34
C ARG A 678 -3.05 4.19 40.57
N GLU A 679 -3.46 5.44 40.40
CA GLU A 679 -3.66 6.38 41.50
C GLU A 679 -4.69 5.88 42.52
N HIS A 680 -5.80 5.28 42.06
CA HIS A 680 -6.77 4.65 42.95
C HIS A 680 -6.19 3.44 43.70
N ARG A 681 -5.39 2.61 43.04
CA ARG A 681 -4.71 1.47 43.68
C ARG A 681 -3.71 1.94 44.74
N ASP A 682 -2.94 2.98 44.45
CA ASP A 682 -1.94 3.52 45.37
C ASP A 682 -2.59 4.18 46.59
N ARG A 683 -3.72 4.89 46.40
CA ARG A 683 -4.51 5.44 47.51
C ARG A 683 -5.13 4.35 48.39
N ILE A 684 -5.65 3.26 47.80
CA ILE A 684 -6.17 2.12 48.56
C ILE A 684 -5.05 1.44 49.34
N SER A 685 -3.88 1.25 48.74
CA SER A 685 -2.69 0.68 49.38
C SER A 685 -2.21 1.55 50.55
N ALA A 686 -2.17 2.88 50.37
CA ALA A 686 -1.80 3.82 51.43
C ALA A 686 -2.80 3.80 52.59
N LEU A 687 -4.11 3.81 52.31
CA LEU A 687 -5.15 3.76 53.34
C LEU A 687 -5.14 2.42 54.09
N SER A 688 -4.88 1.31 53.38
CA SER A 688 -4.73 -0.02 53.98
C SER A 688 -3.56 -0.08 54.96
N ARG A 689 -2.41 0.54 54.63
CA ARG A 689 -1.28 0.66 55.58
C ARG A 689 -1.61 1.52 56.80
N VAL A 690 -2.33 2.62 56.61
CA VAL A 690 -2.77 3.47 57.73
C VAL A 690 -3.73 2.70 58.65
N ILE A 691 -4.66 1.93 58.08
CA ILE A 691 -5.57 1.07 58.83
C ILE A 691 -4.79 0.00 59.61
N GLY A 692 -3.84 -0.70 58.96
CA GLY A 692 -2.99 -1.70 59.61
C GLY A 692 -2.15 -1.12 60.76
N ASN A 693 -1.56 0.06 60.56
CA ASN A 693 -0.80 0.74 61.62
C ASN A 693 -1.69 1.24 62.77
N THR A 694 -2.93 1.63 62.47
CA THR A 694 -3.89 2.09 63.49
C THR A 694 -4.45 0.92 64.29
N ALA A 695 -4.64 -0.23 63.64
CA ALA A 695 -4.99 -1.50 64.28
C ALA A 695 -3.86 -1.99 65.21
N ALA A 696 -2.61 -1.99 64.71
CA ALA A 696 -1.44 -2.37 65.50
C ALA A 696 -1.19 -1.45 66.72
N ALA A 697 -1.67 -0.20 66.67
CA ALA A 697 -1.57 0.77 67.76
C ALA A 697 -2.77 0.74 68.74
N GLY A 698 -3.72 -0.21 68.58
CA GLY A 698 -4.84 -0.39 69.51
C GLY A 698 -5.88 0.74 69.53
N ARG A 699 -5.89 1.63 68.53
CA ARG A 699 -6.81 2.78 68.48
C ARG A 699 -8.11 2.44 67.77
N ILE A 700 -9.00 1.78 68.51
CA ILE A 700 -10.22 1.15 67.98
C ILE A 700 -11.17 2.17 67.32
N ALA A 701 -11.36 3.37 67.88
CA ALA A 701 -12.25 4.38 67.29
C ALA A 701 -11.72 4.93 65.95
N ASP A 702 -10.41 5.21 65.87
CA ASP A 702 -9.76 5.68 64.66
C ASP A 702 -9.75 4.59 63.59
N PHE A 703 -9.55 3.33 63.98
CA PHE A 703 -9.63 2.19 63.08
C PHE A 703 -11.01 2.10 62.40
N HIS A 704 -12.09 2.15 63.18
CA HIS A 704 -13.45 2.13 62.62
C HIS A 704 -13.73 3.32 61.70
N ALA A 705 -13.21 4.51 62.02
CA ALA A 705 -13.36 5.69 61.17
C ALA A 705 -12.59 5.55 59.84
N HIS A 706 -11.38 4.99 59.85
CA HIS A 706 -10.61 4.74 58.63
C HIS A 706 -11.21 3.63 57.77
N VAL A 707 -11.74 2.56 58.39
CA VAL A 707 -12.47 1.50 57.68
C VAL A 707 -13.77 2.03 57.07
N ALA A 708 -14.50 2.91 57.77
CA ALA A 708 -15.69 3.57 57.23
C ALA A 708 -15.36 4.51 56.05
N ARG A 709 -14.20 5.19 56.07
CA ARG A 709 -13.73 5.99 54.92
C ARG A 709 -13.34 5.11 53.74
N LEU A 710 -12.67 3.98 53.99
CA LEU A 710 -12.32 3.01 52.95
C LEU A 710 -13.58 2.38 52.35
N SER A 711 -14.57 2.02 53.16
CA SER A 711 -15.83 1.44 52.69
C SER A 711 -16.69 2.46 51.94
N GLY A 712 -16.72 3.73 52.38
CA GLY A 712 -17.35 4.82 51.64
C GLY A 712 -16.66 5.12 50.30
N PHE A 713 -15.34 5.08 50.26
CA PHE A 713 -14.55 5.22 49.03
C PHE A 713 -14.76 4.02 48.09
N ALA A 714 -14.76 2.80 48.62
CA ALA A 714 -15.03 1.58 47.88
C ALA A 714 -16.48 1.52 47.36
N ALA A 715 -17.46 2.02 48.11
CA ALA A 715 -18.85 2.14 47.66
C ALA A 715 -18.98 3.14 46.50
N ARG A 716 -18.26 4.27 46.53
CA ARG A 716 -18.16 5.20 45.40
C ARG A 716 -17.52 4.57 44.17
N ILE A 717 -16.57 3.65 44.34
CA ILE A 717 -15.99 2.85 43.24
C ILE A 717 -16.93 1.72 42.78
N LYS A 718 -17.72 1.14 43.68
CA LYS A 718 -18.68 0.06 43.39
C LYS A 718 -19.89 0.57 42.58
N VAL A 719 -20.24 1.85 42.75
CA VAL A 719 -21.19 2.55 41.86
C VAL A 719 -20.63 2.69 40.42
N MET A 720 -19.31 2.57 40.23
CA MET A 720 -18.65 2.53 38.91
C MET A 720 -18.47 1.11 38.34
N ASN A 721 -18.93 0.04 39.01
CA ASN A 721 -18.84 -1.33 38.48
C ASN A 721 -19.89 -2.28 39.12
N PRO A 722 -21.07 -2.49 38.51
CA PRO A 722 -22.14 -3.29 39.14
C PRO A 722 -21.95 -4.82 39.05
N ASN A 723 -21.05 -5.33 38.20
CA ASN A 723 -21.07 -6.75 37.79
C ASN A 723 -20.08 -7.66 38.53
N LYS A 724 -20.16 -7.72 39.86
CA LYS A 724 -19.48 -8.78 40.64
C LYS A 724 -20.35 -9.49 41.67
N SER A 725 -21.64 -9.65 41.38
CA SER A 725 -22.54 -10.56 42.12
C SER A 725 -22.94 -11.77 41.26
N ARG A 726 -21.95 -12.54 40.77
CA ARG A 726 -22.14 -13.93 40.32
C ARG A 726 -20.81 -14.67 40.15
N ALA A 727 -20.13 -14.94 41.28
CA ALA A 727 -19.18 -16.06 41.43
C ALA A 727 -18.58 -16.04 42.84
N MET A 728 -19.31 -16.59 43.80
CA MET A 728 -18.77 -17.43 44.87
C MET A 728 -19.97 -18.02 45.61
N SER A 729 -20.29 -19.25 45.25
CA SER A 729 -21.18 -20.13 45.98
C SER A 729 -20.61 -20.39 47.37
N VAL A 730 -21.32 -19.99 48.41
CA VAL A 730 -21.30 -20.68 49.72
C VAL A 730 -22.45 -21.70 49.67
N PRO A 731 -22.28 -22.97 50.09
CA PRO A 731 -23.32 -23.99 49.96
C PRO A 731 -24.53 -23.70 50.88
N ASP A 732 -25.71 -24.08 50.40
CA ASP A 732 -27.02 -23.93 51.04
C ASP A 732 -27.12 -24.56 52.45
N ILE A 733 -27.74 -23.83 53.39
CA ILE A 733 -28.50 -24.40 54.50
C ILE A 733 -29.83 -23.65 54.59
N ALA A 734 -30.93 -24.41 54.50
CA ALA A 734 -32.33 -23.97 54.51
C ALA A 734 -32.81 -23.56 55.94
N PRO A 735 -34.03 -22.98 56.10
CA PRO A 735 -34.31 -21.93 57.09
C PRO A 735 -34.94 -22.40 58.41
N SER A 736 -34.61 -21.74 59.52
CA SER A 736 -35.47 -21.68 60.70
C SER A 736 -35.27 -20.36 61.47
N SER A 737 -36.36 -19.89 62.06
CA SER A 737 -36.64 -18.54 62.55
C SER A 737 -36.11 -18.26 64.00
N PRO A 738 -36.51 -17.17 64.68
CA PRO A 738 -35.61 -16.13 65.18
C PRO A 738 -35.30 -16.25 66.67
N MET A 739 -34.06 -15.96 67.10
CA MET A 739 -33.80 -15.76 68.53
C MET A 739 -32.70 -14.72 68.81
N LYS A 740 -33.05 -13.79 69.70
CA LYS A 740 -32.22 -12.72 70.28
C LYS A 740 -31.31 -13.27 71.38
N SER A 741 -30.16 -12.59 71.54
CA SER A 741 -29.24 -12.57 72.71
C SER A 741 -28.44 -13.87 72.90
N ARG A 742 -27.15 -13.91 73.28
CA ARG A 742 -26.37 -13.06 74.18
C ARG A 742 -24.87 -13.47 74.08
N ALA A 743 -23.99 -12.48 74.29
CA ALA A 743 -22.61 -12.47 74.82
C ALA A 743 -21.51 -13.50 74.45
N ILE A 744 -20.40 -12.93 73.92
CA ILE A 744 -18.96 -13.02 74.31
C ILE A 744 -18.30 -14.40 74.41
N GLU A 745 -17.26 -14.62 73.58
CA GLU A 745 -15.84 -14.93 73.90
C GLU A 745 -15.11 -15.04 72.55
N GLU A 746 -14.26 -14.07 72.19
CA GLU A 746 -12.78 -14.18 72.20
C GLU A 746 -12.24 -15.53 71.70
N GLU A 747 -11.88 -15.60 70.42
CA GLU A 747 -10.57 -16.10 69.99
C GLU A 747 -10.31 -15.76 68.51
N GLU A 748 -9.05 -15.41 68.27
CA GLU A 748 -8.30 -15.13 67.04
C GLU A 748 -8.89 -15.64 65.70
N ASP A 749 -9.06 -14.77 64.70
CA ASP A 749 -8.14 -14.62 63.56
C ASP A 749 -8.67 -13.61 62.52
N VAL A 750 -7.74 -12.92 61.85
CA VAL A 750 -7.84 -11.94 60.72
C VAL A 750 -7.97 -10.45 61.02
#